data_AF-J3HQ64-F1
#
_entry.id   AF-J3HQ64-F1
#
_cell.length_a   1.000
_cell.length_b   1.000
_cell.length_c   1.000
_cell.angle_alpha   90.00
_cell.angle_beta   90.00
_cell.angle_gamma   90.00
#
_symmetry.space_group_name_H-M   'P 1'
#
loop_
_entity.id
_entity.type
_entity.pdbx_description
1 polymer ?
#
loop_
_entity_poly.entity_id
_entity_poly.type
_entity_poly.pdbx_seq_one_letter_code
_entity_poly.pdbx_strand_id
1 'polypeptide(L)'
;MSKVNAPVNRSNLATVDPETVGKWEEAQKSAKDAGIMWERPKGDNRSAQDIINDTRLLRDLGNQSGVRDMLEERVGGDIEKDADAAFRAVQVLEHVERFDENGKRIAGKDVDNDRIDGFTKGGDAKHGTEAGRLQDFGKYGFSNLKGELHDVSSAGDNKEAREQAEKVGIKWELPQDDKRSAQDIIGDSPLLANLGNQSGVKDMLKERVGDFEKDANAAFRASQILDRITMYDDKGNTLSGDDVSNTSIDGFTKSGEAKHGTEAGRLQDFGKYGFEVLKDLKKPEDISSYKDFLKANPDADETSKTIAKYAAILDENYDAIKGKTGSGDRLTADALKKYKDENPQISSEFKEALNFWSQPGAFDKIETAKDPLKFKPDGDLSREDVKSWLTKQAPKDATSAITFLSGVTNGNVVDGTDISKLNKDLFENPDKHSKEEKAAALQELLSARQLIIKGAESGMWKDDYSKVSIANRARTHPDPQEVLKDLNDHISILEKDPEVVKYLNENSSRQMTELLDGNKGLKEAIQKTYDDEIKSGKALDKLWDTKTKDGKTDQQGALAEFYGSAKMFQETLGLEKPGEIQTAVNNSKHKSDFENFYEKSLASGDRLNELLKDNTFDKATSAFSTEVALYNAALDPEFTAKFDGKLNENFSNISKENAFKNASFDDLKLAFGVDGGDRLDEEKVKSYLEQINKDNPELLVNENGTVAKTDQILAGFRGSWDVLRQGTKSLAELGPTLLNPSAKAAADKGVLHGVSGLFMAGITISKGVQSGGNPTERQKVDITTGSIQTATLLTEGGIKAWKDYLKTVADKHPDTAIGKKIGKMSETNFKSLTDNWTKAENAAKGIGGLAGIVAGAYGIFDGVQSIRKGDTVGGGISITSGSLGALAGLASAVEGGLGVFAPGVLRALPIAGAAGVLGLAAAGVGVIAMLLPGLIEEGKQQTRADNFGELLGSYLTKYEIDGVPNGDIFDVPDDAWPDSDSGIAS
;
A
#
# COMPACT_ATOMS: atom_id res chain seq x y z
N MET A 1 13.70 -86.92 37.28
CA MET A 1 12.45 -87.51 36.74
C MET A 1 12.22 -86.90 35.37
N SER A 2 11.76 -87.71 34.41
CA SER A 2 11.81 -87.43 32.96
C SER A 2 11.11 -86.15 32.53
N LYS A 3 11.73 -85.47 31.55
CA LYS A 3 11.20 -84.34 30.78
C LYS A 3 9.94 -84.76 30.00
N VAL A 4 8.94 -83.88 29.98
CA VAL A 4 7.89 -83.85 28.94
C VAL A 4 7.87 -82.45 28.33
N ASN A 5 8.29 -82.37 27.06
CA ASN A 5 8.06 -81.23 26.17
C ASN A 5 6.80 -81.53 25.36
N ALA A 6 5.84 -80.61 25.31
CA ALA A 6 4.91 -80.45 24.19
C ALA A 6 4.32 -79.01 24.19
N PRO A 7 4.17 -78.37 23.02
CA PRO A 7 3.51 -77.08 22.88
C PRO A 7 1.99 -77.26 23.04
N VAL A 8 1.35 -76.38 23.81
CA VAL A 8 -0.10 -76.41 24.01
C VAL A 8 -0.79 -75.96 22.72
N ASN A 9 -1.32 -76.94 21.98
CA ASN A 9 -2.25 -76.74 20.88
C ASN A 9 -3.65 -76.45 21.45
N ARG A 10 -4.29 -75.33 21.06
CA ARG A 10 -5.61 -74.84 21.56
C ARG A 10 -6.82 -75.76 21.24
N SER A 11 -6.61 -77.04 20.91
CA SER A 11 -7.68 -77.97 20.54
C SER A 11 -8.07 -79.01 21.60
N ASN A 12 -7.52 -78.95 22.83
CA ASN A 12 -7.92 -79.84 23.94
C ASN A 12 -8.37 -79.03 25.17
N LEU A 13 -9.61 -78.53 25.13
CA LEU A 13 -10.26 -77.76 26.20
C LEU A 13 -11.00 -78.63 27.25
N ALA A 14 -10.62 -79.90 27.43
CA ALA A 14 -11.39 -80.83 28.29
C ALA A 14 -10.83 -81.05 29.71
N THR A 15 -9.69 -80.47 30.10
CA THR A 15 -9.11 -80.71 31.45
C THR A 15 -8.35 -79.50 32.05
N VAL A 16 -8.75 -78.27 31.74
CA VAL A 16 -8.22 -77.07 32.43
C VAL A 16 -9.26 -76.62 33.46
N ASP A 17 -8.83 -76.42 34.71
CA ASP A 17 -9.68 -75.93 35.79
C ASP A 17 -10.32 -74.57 35.40
N PRO A 18 -11.66 -74.44 35.42
CA PRO A 18 -12.36 -73.20 35.08
C PRO A 18 -11.88 -71.98 35.87
N GLU A 19 -11.42 -72.18 37.12
CA GLU A 19 -10.89 -71.10 37.97
C GLU A 19 -9.56 -70.54 37.43
N THR A 20 -8.79 -71.38 36.72
CA THR A 20 -7.51 -70.99 36.10
C THR A 20 -7.73 -70.24 34.79
N VAL A 21 -8.75 -70.63 34.00
CA VAL A 21 -9.14 -69.94 32.76
C VAL A 21 -9.69 -68.54 33.08
N GLY A 22 -10.55 -68.41 34.08
CA GLY A 22 -11.12 -67.11 34.49
C GLY A 22 -10.07 -66.11 34.98
N LYS A 23 -9.08 -66.57 35.76
CA LYS A 23 -7.93 -65.73 36.20
C LYS A 23 -7.08 -65.26 35.01
N TRP A 24 -7.03 -66.04 33.93
CA TRP A 24 -6.24 -65.70 32.75
C TRP A 24 -6.93 -64.72 31.81
N GLU A 25 -8.26 -64.86 31.64
CA GLU A 25 -9.08 -63.86 30.95
C GLU A 25 -9.08 -62.51 31.69
N GLU A 26 -9.11 -62.51 33.03
CA GLU A 26 -9.02 -61.30 33.85
C GLU A 26 -7.64 -60.63 33.75
N ALA A 27 -6.55 -61.41 33.71
CA ALA A 27 -5.21 -60.90 33.47
C ALA A 27 -5.06 -60.28 32.07
N GLN A 28 -5.60 -60.93 31.04
CA GLN A 28 -5.59 -60.41 29.67
C GLN A 28 -6.39 -59.11 29.55
N LYS A 29 -7.55 -59.04 30.21
CA LYS A 29 -8.34 -57.81 30.27
C LYS A 29 -7.58 -56.69 31.00
N SER A 30 -7.01 -56.97 32.17
CA SER A 30 -6.26 -55.98 32.95
C SER A 30 -5.00 -55.51 32.22
N ALA A 31 -4.32 -56.40 31.49
CA ALA A 31 -3.20 -56.05 30.63
C ALA A 31 -3.65 -55.09 29.53
N LYS A 32 -4.77 -55.39 28.86
CA LYS A 32 -5.36 -54.49 27.87
C LYS A 32 -5.75 -53.13 28.45
N ASP A 33 -6.33 -53.10 29.64
CA ASP A 33 -6.69 -51.86 30.34
C ASP A 33 -5.45 -51.02 30.71
N ALA A 34 -4.27 -51.66 30.87
CA ALA A 34 -2.98 -51.01 31.06
C ALA A 34 -2.24 -50.70 29.74
N GLY A 35 -2.86 -50.92 28.58
CA GLY A 35 -2.26 -50.69 27.25
C GLY A 35 -1.29 -51.78 26.79
N ILE A 36 -1.25 -52.93 27.47
CA ILE A 36 -0.31 -54.02 27.16
C ILE A 36 -0.95 -54.97 26.15
N MET A 37 -0.29 -55.10 24.99
CA MET A 37 -0.64 -56.06 23.97
C MET A 37 -0.30 -57.47 24.40
N TRP A 38 -1.31 -58.35 24.37
CA TRP A 38 -1.16 -59.72 24.83
C TRP A 38 -0.30 -60.58 23.88
N GLU A 39 -0.45 -60.44 22.58
CA GLU A 39 0.33 -61.16 21.57
C GLU A 39 1.09 -60.14 20.72
N ARG A 40 2.22 -60.55 20.12
CA ARG A 40 2.97 -59.66 19.23
C ARG A 40 2.13 -59.22 18.03
N PRO A 41 2.30 -57.97 17.57
CA PRO A 41 1.56 -57.46 16.42
C PRO A 41 1.86 -58.26 15.15
N LYS A 42 0.87 -58.31 14.26
CA LYS A 42 0.96 -59.09 13.00
C LYS A 42 2.14 -58.61 12.16
N GLY A 43 3.09 -59.52 11.88
CA GLY A 43 4.29 -59.24 11.11
C GLY A 43 5.58 -59.17 11.95
N ASP A 44 5.46 -59.12 13.28
CA ASP A 44 6.61 -59.29 14.16
C ASP A 44 7.04 -60.76 14.23
N ASN A 45 8.18 -61.06 13.60
CA ASN A 45 8.76 -62.40 13.53
C ASN A 45 9.97 -62.59 14.47
N ARG A 46 10.26 -61.61 15.34
CA ARG A 46 11.39 -61.69 16.28
C ARG A 46 11.22 -62.87 17.22
N SER A 47 12.30 -63.61 17.47
CA SER A 47 12.31 -64.65 18.50
C SER A 47 12.33 -64.03 19.91
N ALA A 48 12.09 -64.85 20.94
CA ALA A 48 12.20 -64.42 22.33
C ALA A 48 13.60 -63.85 22.63
N GLN A 49 14.65 -64.48 22.07
CA GLN A 49 16.03 -64.03 22.23
C GLN A 49 16.29 -62.70 21.50
N ASP A 50 15.70 -62.49 20.32
CA ASP A 50 15.81 -61.22 19.60
C ASP A 50 15.18 -60.10 20.43
N ILE A 51 13.98 -60.32 20.97
CA ILE A 51 13.28 -59.34 21.84
C ILE A 51 14.10 -59.02 23.09
N ILE A 52 14.65 -60.04 23.75
CA ILE A 52 15.53 -59.83 24.91
C ILE A 52 16.76 -59.02 24.50
N ASN A 53 17.43 -59.38 23.40
CA ASN A 53 18.65 -58.70 22.97
C ASN A 53 18.41 -57.24 22.58
N ASP A 54 17.26 -56.97 21.95
CA ASP A 54 16.80 -55.64 21.53
C ASP A 54 16.42 -54.75 22.73
N THR A 55 15.95 -55.34 23.84
CA THR A 55 15.51 -54.59 25.03
C THR A 55 16.47 -54.77 26.20
N ARG A 56 17.32 -53.75 26.43
CA ARG A 56 18.29 -53.75 27.53
C ARG A 56 17.65 -53.93 28.90
N LEU A 57 16.50 -53.29 29.14
CA LEU A 57 15.71 -53.44 30.37
C LEU A 57 15.46 -54.91 30.72
N LEU A 58 15.03 -55.73 29.77
CA LEU A 58 14.74 -57.15 30.00
C LEU A 58 16.01 -58.02 30.01
N ARG A 59 16.98 -57.71 29.14
CA ARG A 59 18.26 -58.43 29.06
C ARG A 59 19.07 -58.31 30.35
N ASP A 60 19.16 -57.09 30.87
CA ASP A 60 20.02 -56.75 31.99
C ASP A 60 19.24 -56.82 33.33
N LEU A 61 17.95 -57.17 33.30
CA LEU A 61 17.13 -57.41 34.51
C LEU A 61 17.66 -58.61 35.28
N GLY A 62 18.28 -58.34 36.42
CA GLY A 62 18.62 -59.37 37.40
C GLY A 62 17.41 -59.91 38.16
N ASN A 63 17.62 -60.91 39.00
CA ASN A 63 16.57 -61.55 39.79
C ASN A 63 16.60 -61.13 41.28
N GLN A 64 16.99 -59.89 41.57
CA GLN A 64 16.95 -59.33 42.91
C GLN A 64 15.51 -59.33 43.45
N SER A 65 15.31 -59.74 44.71
CA SER A 65 13.96 -59.94 45.28
C SER A 65 13.03 -60.86 44.46
N GLY A 66 13.56 -61.71 43.57
CA GLY A 66 12.76 -62.63 42.74
C GLY A 66 11.98 -61.94 41.60
N VAL A 67 12.29 -60.69 41.25
CA VAL A 67 11.46 -59.91 40.31
C VAL A 67 11.38 -60.50 38.91
N ARG A 68 12.42 -61.21 38.44
CA ARG A 68 12.43 -61.82 37.11
C ARG A 68 11.53 -63.05 37.06
N ASP A 69 11.62 -63.90 38.09
CA ASP A 69 10.77 -65.08 38.21
C ASP A 69 9.29 -64.68 38.33
N MET A 70 9.01 -63.64 39.13
CA MET A 70 7.65 -63.10 39.27
C MET A 70 7.14 -62.48 37.97
N LEU A 71 7.99 -61.81 37.20
CA LEU A 71 7.64 -61.27 35.89
C LEU A 71 7.25 -62.41 34.93
N GLU A 72 8.07 -63.46 34.82
CA GLU A 72 7.80 -64.67 34.01
C GLU A 72 6.47 -65.34 34.38
N GLU A 73 6.21 -65.49 35.70
CA GLU A 73 4.96 -66.06 36.20
C GLU A 73 3.73 -65.24 35.75
N ARG A 74 3.83 -63.90 35.79
CA ARG A 74 2.72 -63.01 35.48
C ARG A 74 2.48 -62.80 33.99
N VAL A 75 3.53 -62.78 33.16
CA VAL A 75 3.37 -62.71 31.70
C VAL A 75 2.97 -64.06 31.09
N GLY A 76 2.98 -65.13 31.90
CA GLY A 76 2.39 -66.42 31.58
C GLY A 76 3.16 -67.24 30.56
N GLY A 77 4.49 -67.16 30.60
CA GLY A 77 5.37 -67.96 29.76
C GLY A 77 6.84 -67.76 30.12
N ASP A 78 7.68 -68.71 29.69
CA ASP A 78 9.14 -68.62 29.80
C ASP A 78 9.65 -67.56 28.82
N ILE A 79 10.03 -66.38 29.33
CA ILE A 79 10.45 -65.24 28.50
C ILE A 79 11.68 -65.53 27.63
N GLU A 80 12.47 -66.56 27.93
CA GLU A 80 13.63 -66.95 27.10
C GLU A 80 13.22 -67.82 25.90
N LYS A 81 12.02 -68.41 25.93
CA LYS A 81 11.56 -69.36 24.90
C LYS A 81 10.26 -68.96 24.22
N ASP A 82 9.41 -68.19 24.89
CA ASP A 82 8.13 -67.70 24.39
C ASP A 82 8.27 -66.22 24.03
N ALA A 83 8.21 -65.94 22.73
CA ALA A 83 8.38 -64.60 22.20
C ALA A 83 7.22 -63.67 22.57
N ASP A 84 6.00 -64.18 22.73
CA ASP A 84 4.87 -63.36 23.18
C ASP A 84 4.99 -63.05 24.69
N ALA A 85 5.51 -63.99 25.49
CA ALA A 85 5.83 -63.74 26.89
C ALA A 85 6.95 -62.70 27.05
N ALA A 86 8.03 -62.81 26.26
CA ALA A 86 9.10 -61.82 26.22
C ALA A 86 8.58 -60.43 25.85
N PHE A 87 7.73 -60.36 24.82
CA PHE A 87 7.10 -59.12 24.37
C PHE A 87 6.19 -58.48 25.43
N ARG A 88 5.37 -59.27 26.13
CA ARG A 88 4.57 -58.78 27.27
C ARG A 88 5.46 -58.29 28.40
N ALA A 89 6.55 -59.00 28.70
CA ALA A 89 7.49 -58.64 29.75
C ALA A 89 8.17 -57.28 29.48
N VAL A 90 8.57 -57.02 28.24
CA VAL A 90 9.10 -55.71 27.83
C VAL A 90 8.10 -54.59 28.12
N GLN A 91 6.84 -54.74 27.70
CA GLN A 91 5.80 -53.72 27.92
C GLN A 91 5.50 -53.49 29.41
N VAL A 92 5.56 -54.53 30.25
CA VAL A 92 5.41 -54.39 31.71
C VAL A 92 6.57 -53.57 32.29
N LEU A 93 7.80 -53.84 31.87
CA LEU A 93 8.96 -53.09 32.34
C LEU A 93 8.91 -51.62 31.90
N GLU A 94 8.54 -51.37 30.65
CA GLU A 94 8.28 -50.02 30.13
C GLU A 94 7.18 -49.32 30.94
N HIS A 95 6.08 -49.99 31.26
CA HIS A 95 5.01 -49.42 32.10
C HIS A 95 5.53 -49.03 33.49
N VAL A 96 6.29 -49.91 34.13
CA VAL A 96 6.89 -49.68 35.46
C VAL A 96 7.84 -48.48 35.46
N GLU A 97 8.63 -48.32 34.40
CA GLU A 97 9.57 -47.20 34.23
C GLU A 97 8.84 -45.89 33.95
N ARG A 98 7.67 -45.95 33.32
CA ARG A 98 6.96 -44.76 32.81
C ARG A 98 5.88 -44.21 33.72
N PHE A 99 5.31 -45.02 34.61
CA PHE A 99 4.19 -44.62 35.48
C PHE A 99 4.51 -44.79 36.96
N ASP A 100 3.98 -43.87 37.78
CA ASP A 100 3.99 -44.02 39.24
C ASP A 100 2.91 -44.99 39.75
N GLU A 101 2.86 -45.21 41.06
CA GLU A 101 1.87 -46.10 41.70
C GLU A 101 0.41 -45.65 41.53
N ASN A 102 0.19 -44.38 41.19
CA ASN A 102 -1.13 -43.81 40.93
C ASN A 102 -1.47 -43.79 39.43
N GLY A 103 -0.55 -44.27 38.59
CA GLY A 103 -0.69 -44.29 37.13
C GLY A 103 -0.43 -42.96 36.44
N LYS A 104 0.27 -42.04 37.09
CA LYS A 104 0.69 -40.78 36.46
C LYS A 104 2.01 -40.98 35.73
N ARG A 105 2.11 -40.44 34.51
CA ARG A 105 3.35 -40.45 33.72
C ARG A 105 4.46 -39.71 34.48
N ILE A 106 5.55 -40.41 34.76
CA ILE A 106 6.74 -39.83 35.38
C ILE A 106 7.73 -39.37 34.30
N ALA A 107 8.54 -38.37 34.66
CA ALA A 107 9.59 -37.83 33.81
C ALA A 107 10.78 -37.45 34.70
N GLY A 108 12.00 -37.72 34.23
CA GLY A 108 13.23 -37.44 34.95
C GLY A 108 14.41 -38.19 34.33
N LYS A 109 15.61 -37.94 34.86
CA LYS A 109 16.86 -38.59 34.38
C LYS A 109 16.91 -40.12 34.63
N ASP A 110 16.09 -40.59 35.54
CA ASP A 110 16.05 -41.99 35.95
C ASP A 110 14.99 -42.77 35.14
N VAL A 111 14.24 -42.11 34.25
CA VAL A 111 13.24 -42.71 33.36
C VAL A 111 13.84 -42.96 31.97
N ASP A 112 13.48 -44.09 31.35
CA ASP A 112 13.98 -44.57 30.05
C ASP A 112 15.53 -44.67 30.03
N ASN A 113 16.13 -45.11 31.14
CA ASN A 113 17.59 -45.20 31.33
C ASN A 113 18.16 -46.63 31.17
N ASP A 114 17.35 -47.53 30.60
CA ASP A 114 17.65 -48.95 30.35
C ASP A 114 17.86 -49.81 31.61
N ARG A 115 17.42 -49.37 32.79
CA ARG A 115 17.52 -50.17 34.03
C ARG A 115 16.33 -49.94 34.95
N ILE A 116 16.00 -50.95 35.76
CA ILE A 116 15.02 -50.81 36.84
C ILE A 116 15.71 -50.24 38.09
N ASP A 117 15.37 -49.01 38.44
CA ASP A 117 15.96 -48.29 39.56
C ASP A 117 15.26 -48.56 40.90
N GLY A 118 16.02 -48.43 42.00
CA GLY A 118 15.48 -48.49 43.36
C GLY A 118 15.77 -49.76 44.16
N PHE A 119 16.57 -50.68 43.62
CA PHE A 119 17.14 -51.76 44.42
C PHE A 119 18.19 -51.23 45.42
N THR A 120 18.16 -51.74 46.65
CA THR A 120 19.21 -51.50 47.65
C THR A 120 20.44 -52.36 47.36
N LYS A 121 21.57 -52.07 48.03
CA LYS A 121 22.77 -52.92 47.98
C LYS A 121 22.51 -54.36 48.43
N GLY A 122 21.50 -54.59 49.28
CA GLY A 122 21.09 -55.92 49.73
C GLY A 122 20.18 -56.66 48.74
N GLY A 123 19.76 -55.99 47.66
CA GLY A 123 18.84 -56.54 46.67
C GLY A 123 17.36 -56.26 46.98
N ASP A 124 17.02 -55.61 48.09
CA ASP A 124 15.64 -55.25 48.42
C ASP A 124 15.13 -54.09 47.54
N ALA A 125 13.91 -54.20 47.04
CA ALA A 125 13.23 -53.13 46.33
C ALA A 125 12.70 -52.04 47.28
N LYS A 126 12.95 -50.76 46.97
CA LYS A 126 12.40 -49.64 47.75
C LYS A 126 10.98 -49.32 47.32
N HIS A 127 10.08 -49.14 48.29
CA HIS A 127 8.72 -48.65 48.01
C HIS A 127 8.75 -47.29 47.29
N GLY A 128 7.82 -47.09 46.34
CA GLY A 128 7.74 -45.88 45.51
C GLY A 128 8.76 -45.80 44.36
N THR A 129 9.65 -46.77 44.20
CA THR A 129 10.62 -46.85 43.08
C THR A 129 10.16 -47.83 42.00
N GLU A 130 10.82 -47.84 40.84
CA GLU A 130 10.55 -48.80 39.76
C GLU A 130 10.69 -50.25 40.23
N ALA A 131 11.76 -50.56 40.96
CA ALA A 131 11.97 -51.87 41.58
C ALA A 131 10.81 -52.26 42.52
N GLY A 132 10.30 -51.30 43.30
CA GLY A 132 9.14 -51.50 44.17
C GLY A 132 7.87 -51.80 43.37
N ARG A 133 7.61 -51.03 42.31
CA ARG A 133 6.46 -51.21 41.43
C ARG A 133 6.52 -52.54 40.66
N LEU A 134 7.70 -52.95 40.20
CA LEU A 134 7.91 -54.27 39.56
C LEU A 134 7.64 -55.41 40.55
N GLN A 135 8.08 -55.28 41.79
CA GLN A 135 7.77 -56.24 42.85
C GLN A 135 6.26 -56.29 43.14
N ASP A 136 5.60 -55.14 43.22
CA ASP A 136 4.15 -55.06 43.41
C ASP A 136 3.39 -55.68 42.22
N PHE A 137 3.84 -55.46 40.99
CA PHE A 137 3.32 -56.17 39.81
C PHE A 137 3.49 -57.69 39.95
N GLY A 138 4.67 -58.17 40.37
CA GLY A 138 4.90 -59.59 40.63
C GLY A 138 3.88 -60.18 41.62
N LYS A 139 3.55 -59.41 42.67
CA LYS A 139 2.62 -59.82 43.72
C LYS A 139 1.15 -59.75 43.31
N TYR A 140 0.73 -58.71 42.61
CA TYR A 140 -0.67 -58.37 42.37
C TYR A 140 -1.13 -58.52 40.91
N GLY A 141 -0.20 -58.66 39.96
CA GLY A 141 -0.46 -58.81 38.53
C GLY A 141 -0.85 -57.52 37.81
N PHE A 142 -1.38 -57.66 36.59
CA PHE A 142 -1.69 -56.54 35.68
C PHE A 142 -2.67 -55.51 36.25
N SER A 143 -3.59 -55.89 37.13
CA SER A 143 -4.55 -54.95 37.75
C SER A 143 -3.88 -53.89 38.64
N ASN A 144 -2.61 -54.11 39.02
CA ASN A 144 -1.80 -53.17 39.77
C ASN A 144 -1.02 -52.19 38.89
N LEU A 145 -0.95 -52.41 37.57
CA LEU A 145 -0.41 -51.45 36.63
C LEU A 145 -1.46 -50.36 36.44
N LYS A 146 -1.27 -49.23 37.12
CA LYS A 146 -2.13 -48.04 36.98
C LYS A 146 -1.58 -47.16 35.86
N GLY A 147 -2.45 -46.56 35.07
CA GLY A 147 -2.07 -45.83 33.86
C GLY A 147 -2.03 -46.74 32.63
N GLU A 148 -2.02 -46.14 31.45
CA GLU A 148 -2.13 -46.83 30.17
C GLU A 148 -0.88 -46.58 29.33
N LEU A 149 -0.21 -47.66 28.92
CA LEU A 149 0.90 -47.59 27.96
C LEU A 149 0.33 -47.30 26.57
N HIS A 150 0.60 -46.13 26.01
CA HIS A 150 0.08 -45.74 24.70
C HIS A 150 0.93 -46.34 23.57
N ASP A 151 0.28 -47.05 22.64
CA ASP A 151 0.91 -47.47 21.39
C ASP A 151 1.02 -46.28 20.44
N VAL A 152 2.26 -45.86 20.17
CA VAL A 152 2.59 -44.76 19.25
C VAL A 152 2.00 -44.95 17.85
N SER A 153 1.76 -46.18 17.40
CA SER A 153 1.16 -46.46 16.10
C SER A 153 -0.35 -46.17 16.06
N SER A 154 -1.00 -46.14 17.22
CA SER A 154 -2.45 -45.90 17.37
C SER A 154 -2.80 -44.45 17.69
N ALA A 155 -1.81 -43.62 18.03
CA ALA A 155 -2.03 -42.23 18.45
C ALA A 155 -2.81 -41.40 17.41
N GLY A 156 -2.61 -41.68 16.12
CA GLY A 156 -3.31 -41.01 15.02
C GLY A 156 -4.83 -41.28 14.96
N ASP A 157 -5.30 -42.37 15.59
CA ASP A 157 -6.71 -42.78 15.58
C ASP A 157 -7.50 -42.27 16.80
N ASN A 158 -6.83 -41.56 17.73
CA ASN A 158 -7.44 -41.04 18.95
C ASN A 158 -8.35 -39.83 18.66
N LYS A 159 -9.66 -40.02 18.75
CA LYS A 159 -10.66 -38.99 18.43
C LYS A 159 -10.68 -37.86 19.44
N GLU A 160 -10.57 -38.19 20.72
CA GLU A 160 -10.56 -37.21 21.80
C GLU A 160 -9.34 -36.28 21.70
N ALA A 161 -8.16 -36.85 21.45
CA ALA A 161 -6.93 -36.09 21.23
C ALA A 161 -7.03 -35.21 19.97
N ARG A 162 -7.66 -35.73 18.89
CA ARG A 162 -7.95 -34.95 17.68
C ARG A 162 -8.85 -33.76 17.95
N GLU A 163 -9.96 -33.96 18.66
CA GLU A 163 -10.88 -32.88 19.02
C GLU A 163 -10.19 -31.81 19.89
N GLN A 164 -9.38 -32.24 20.86
CA GLN A 164 -8.59 -31.32 21.70
C GLN A 164 -7.55 -30.54 20.88
N ALA A 165 -6.84 -31.20 19.98
CA ALA A 165 -5.85 -30.59 19.09
C ALA A 165 -6.48 -29.54 18.17
N GLU A 166 -7.59 -29.90 17.52
CA GLU A 166 -8.31 -29.02 16.60
C GLU A 166 -8.87 -27.78 17.32
N LYS A 167 -9.29 -27.91 18.58
CA LYS A 167 -9.79 -26.80 19.40
C LYS A 167 -8.75 -25.69 19.60
N VAL A 168 -7.47 -26.05 19.73
CA VAL A 168 -6.35 -25.11 19.92
C VAL A 168 -5.63 -24.77 18.61
N GLY A 169 -6.21 -25.16 17.46
CA GLY A 169 -5.73 -24.82 16.13
C GLY A 169 -4.67 -25.76 15.54
N ILE A 170 -4.36 -26.89 16.20
CA ILE A 170 -3.42 -27.88 15.67
C ILE A 170 -4.12 -28.71 14.59
N LYS A 171 -3.52 -28.77 13.40
CA LYS A 171 -4.02 -29.59 12.29
C LYS A 171 -3.61 -31.04 12.48
N TRP A 172 -4.61 -31.93 12.55
CA TRP A 172 -4.37 -33.34 12.80
C TRP A 172 -3.69 -34.05 11.63
N GLU A 173 -4.03 -33.69 10.40
CA GLU A 173 -3.52 -34.30 9.16
C GLU A 173 -2.91 -33.22 8.26
N LEU A 174 -1.98 -33.65 7.41
CA LEU A 174 -1.41 -32.82 6.35
C LEU A 174 -2.51 -32.32 5.40
N PRO A 175 -2.41 -31.07 4.91
CA PRO A 175 -3.25 -30.58 3.82
C PRO A 175 -3.21 -31.53 2.60
N GLN A 176 -4.31 -31.63 1.84
CA GLN A 176 -4.39 -32.59 0.74
C GLN A 176 -3.35 -32.40 -0.36
N ASP A 177 -2.89 -31.16 -0.55
CA ASP A 177 -1.88 -30.71 -1.48
C ASP A 177 -0.45 -30.87 -0.95
N ASP A 178 -0.26 -31.07 0.35
CA ASP A 178 1.05 -31.35 0.95
C ASP A 178 1.40 -32.84 0.76
N LYS A 179 2.50 -33.09 0.04
CA LYS A 179 3.01 -34.43 -0.30
C LYS A 179 4.31 -34.78 0.40
N ARG A 180 4.76 -33.94 1.35
CA ARG A 180 6.01 -34.16 2.08
C ARG A 180 5.94 -35.46 2.89
N SER A 181 7.04 -36.20 2.89
CA SER A 181 7.23 -37.35 3.76
C SER A 181 7.53 -36.92 5.19
N ALA A 182 7.51 -37.87 6.13
CA ALA A 182 7.97 -37.60 7.51
C ALA A 182 9.38 -37.00 7.54
N GLN A 183 10.27 -37.44 6.65
CA GLN A 183 11.66 -36.97 6.65
C GLN A 183 11.82 -35.59 6.03
N ASP A 184 10.99 -35.25 5.05
CA ASP A 184 10.96 -33.90 4.50
C ASP A 184 10.47 -32.92 5.59
N ILE A 185 9.42 -33.27 6.32
CA ILE A 185 8.89 -32.45 7.43
C ILE A 185 9.91 -32.30 8.57
N ILE A 186 10.60 -33.39 8.94
CA ILE A 186 11.67 -33.35 9.94
C ILE A 186 12.83 -32.48 9.44
N GLY A 187 13.22 -32.62 8.18
CA GLY A 187 14.28 -31.82 7.56
C GLY A 187 13.96 -30.33 7.50
N ASP A 188 12.70 -29.99 7.25
CA ASP A 188 12.18 -28.61 7.22
C ASP A 188 12.00 -28.02 8.65
N SER A 189 12.08 -28.85 9.69
CA SER A 189 11.86 -28.46 11.09
C SER A 189 13.11 -28.71 11.94
N PRO A 190 14.05 -27.74 12.03
CA PRO A 190 15.27 -27.87 12.83
C PRO A 190 15.02 -28.30 14.28
N LEU A 191 13.94 -27.80 14.89
CA LEU A 191 13.51 -28.20 16.23
C LEU A 191 13.21 -29.70 16.33
N LEU A 192 12.48 -30.24 15.36
CA LEU A 192 12.09 -31.65 15.35
C LEU A 192 13.28 -32.55 15.00
N ALA A 193 14.12 -32.12 14.05
CA ALA A 193 15.35 -32.82 13.68
C ALA A 193 16.34 -32.93 14.84
N ASN A 194 16.48 -31.87 15.63
CA ASN A 194 17.43 -31.79 16.73
C ASN A 194 16.83 -32.19 18.09
N LEU A 195 15.57 -32.64 18.14
CA LEU A 195 14.90 -32.98 19.39
C LEU A 195 15.58 -34.20 20.04
N GLY A 196 16.29 -33.93 21.14
CA GLY A 196 16.83 -34.96 22.02
C GLY A 196 15.76 -35.56 22.95
N ASN A 197 16.10 -36.66 23.61
CA ASN A 197 15.19 -37.36 24.53
C ASN A 197 15.50 -37.10 26.02
N GLN A 198 16.09 -35.94 26.35
CA GLN A 198 16.34 -35.57 27.73
C GLN A 198 15.01 -35.54 28.51
N SER A 199 14.97 -36.19 29.68
CA SER A 199 13.74 -36.33 30.46
C SER A 199 12.57 -37.00 29.70
N GLY A 200 12.86 -37.83 28.68
CA GLY A 200 11.85 -38.60 27.95
C GLY A 200 10.95 -37.77 27.02
N VAL A 201 11.27 -36.50 26.75
CA VAL A 201 10.36 -35.58 26.04
C VAL A 201 10.06 -36.01 24.61
N LYS A 202 11.02 -36.67 23.93
CA LYS A 202 10.84 -37.13 22.55
C LYS A 202 9.85 -38.28 22.51
N ASP A 203 9.98 -39.22 23.43
CA ASP A 203 9.09 -40.38 23.52
C ASP A 203 7.69 -39.96 23.98
N MET A 204 7.60 -39.07 24.98
CA MET A 204 6.32 -38.51 25.39
C MET A 204 5.63 -37.72 24.25
N LEU A 205 6.38 -37.04 23.39
CA LEU A 205 5.82 -36.41 22.20
C LEU A 205 5.25 -37.47 21.24
N LYS A 206 6.00 -38.55 20.97
CA LYS A 206 5.52 -39.67 20.13
C LYS A 206 4.28 -40.35 20.71
N GLU A 207 4.21 -40.53 22.02
CA GLU A 207 3.04 -41.07 22.72
C GLU A 207 1.76 -40.24 22.47
N ARG A 208 1.91 -38.93 22.22
CA ARG A 208 0.79 -38.01 21.95
C ARG A 208 0.46 -37.80 20.49
N VAL A 209 1.47 -37.76 19.62
CA VAL A 209 1.30 -37.36 18.21
C VAL A 209 1.50 -38.51 17.21
N GLY A 210 2.02 -39.64 17.67
CA GLY A 210 2.40 -40.81 16.88
C GLY A 210 3.89 -40.85 16.51
N ASP A 211 4.30 -41.92 15.80
CA ASP A 211 5.70 -42.10 15.37
C ASP A 211 6.06 -41.12 14.24
N PHE A 212 6.43 -39.90 14.62
CA PHE A 212 6.78 -38.82 13.69
C PHE A 212 8.04 -39.09 12.85
N GLU A 213 8.81 -40.14 13.15
CA GLU A 213 9.94 -40.55 12.31
C GLU A 213 9.51 -41.41 11.12
N LYS A 214 8.24 -41.84 11.06
CA LYS A 214 7.73 -42.74 10.01
C LYS A 214 6.39 -42.30 9.43
N ASP A 215 5.56 -41.62 10.22
CA ASP A 215 4.28 -41.07 9.78
C ASP A 215 4.39 -39.55 9.55
N ALA A 216 4.10 -39.14 8.32
CA ALA A 216 4.14 -37.74 7.92
C ALA A 216 3.10 -36.88 8.67
N ASN A 217 1.92 -37.44 8.98
CA ASN A 217 0.92 -36.72 9.78
C ASN A 217 1.40 -36.57 11.24
N ALA A 218 2.06 -37.58 11.79
CA ALA A 218 2.67 -37.48 13.12
C ALA A 218 3.80 -36.44 13.14
N ALA A 219 4.66 -36.40 12.12
CA ALA A 219 5.69 -35.36 11.95
C ALA A 219 5.08 -33.96 11.88
N PHE A 220 3.99 -33.81 11.13
CA PHE A 220 3.29 -32.55 11.00
C PHE A 220 2.64 -32.10 12.30
N ARG A 221 2.02 -33.01 13.07
CA ARG A 221 1.50 -32.69 14.41
C ARG A 221 2.64 -32.32 15.35
N ALA A 222 3.73 -33.09 15.35
CA ALA A 222 4.89 -32.86 16.21
C ALA A 222 5.52 -31.49 15.98
N SER A 223 5.73 -31.07 14.73
CA SER A 223 6.31 -29.76 14.41
C SER A 223 5.42 -28.61 14.91
N GLN A 224 4.11 -28.69 14.71
CA GLN A 224 3.15 -27.70 15.22
C GLN A 224 3.16 -27.60 16.76
N ILE A 225 3.37 -28.71 17.45
CA ILE A 225 3.47 -28.74 18.92
C ILE A 225 4.76 -28.08 19.39
N LEU A 226 5.88 -28.35 18.74
CA LEU A 226 7.15 -27.70 19.07
C LEU A 226 7.04 -26.19 18.84
N ASP A 227 6.51 -25.75 17.70
CA ASP A 227 6.23 -24.34 17.43
C ASP A 227 5.36 -23.72 18.53
N ARG A 228 4.30 -24.44 18.94
CA ARG A 228 3.43 -23.97 20.02
C ARG A 228 4.19 -23.74 21.33
N ILE A 229 5.11 -24.64 21.66
CA ILE A 229 5.86 -24.59 22.92
C ILE A 229 6.94 -23.51 22.91
N THR A 230 7.60 -23.29 21.78
CA THR A 230 8.71 -22.34 21.63
C THR A 230 8.25 -20.93 21.31
N MET A 231 7.01 -20.75 20.83
CA MET A 231 6.46 -19.42 20.51
C MET A 231 5.58 -18.85 21.62
N TYR A 232 5.00 -19.68 22.49
CA TYR A 232 3.99 -19.24 23.45
C TYR A 232 4.26 -19.72 24.88
N ASP A 233 3.90 -18.89 25.85
CA ASP A 233 3.91 -19.24 27.27
C ASP A 233 2.72 -20.14 27.67
N ASP A 234 2.67 -20.53 28.94
CA ASP A 234 1.61 -21.37 29.52
C ASP A 234 0.23 -20.68 29.62
N LYS A 235 0.15 -19.41 29.23
CA LYS A 235 -1.06 -18.58 29.16
C LYS A 235 -1.46 -18.26 27.72
N GLY A 236 -0.68 -18.67 26.73
CA GLY A 236 -0.93 -18.39 25.31
C GLY A 236 -0.45 -17.00 24.84
N ASN A 237 0.43 -16.33 25.60
CA ASN A 237 1.10 -15.10 25.16
C ASN A 237 2.35 -15.45 24.35
N THR A 238 2.65 -14.64 23.34
CA THR A 238 3.88 -14.81 22.56
C THR A 238 5.12 -14.55 23.42
N LEU A 239 6.14 -15.39 23.27
CA LEU A 239 7.43 -15.25 23.91
C LEU A 239 8.27 -14.18 23.21
N SER A 240 9.19 -13.56 23.94
CA SER A 240 10.11 -12.53 23.42
C SER A 240 11.55 -12.77 23.90
N GLY A 241 12.54 -12.40 23.09
CA GLY A 241 13.97 -12.56 23.40
C GLY A 241 14.73 -13.35 22.34
N ASP A 242 16.06 -13.38 22.45
CA ASP A 242 16.93 -13.98 21.42
C ASP A 242 16.92 -15.51 21.41
N ASP A 243 16.53 -16.13 22.52
CA ASP A 243 16.41 -17.59 22.63
C ASP A 243 15.06 -18.12 22.12
N VAL A 244 14.11 -17.25 21.75
CA VAL A 244 12.77 -17.65 21.35
C VAL A 244 12.77 -18.32 19.98
N SER A 245 12.17 -19.52 19.90
CA SER A 245 12.00 -20.27 18.65
C SER A 245 13.31 -20.43 17.86
N ASN A 246 14.40 -20.69 18.60
CA ASN A 246 15.67 -21.12 18.01
C ASN A 246 15.57 -22.59 17.53
N THR A 247 16.70 -23.21 17.16
CA THR A 247 16.72 -24.57 16.60
C THR A 247 16.75 -25.69 17.65
N SER A 248 16.52 -25.40 18.93
CA SER A 248 16.55 -26.34 20.05
C SER A 248 15.44 -26.07 21.08
N ILE A 249 15.15 -27.08 21.91
CA ILE A 249 14.24 -26.91 23.06
C ILE A 249 15.05 -26.54 24.30
N ASP A 250 14.80 -25.35 24.83
CA ASP A 250 15.57 -24.80 25.94
C ASP A 250 14.98 -25.09 27.32
N GLY A 251 15.84 -25.02 28.33
CA GLY A 251 15.44 -25.13 29.74
C GLY A 251 15.68 -26.49 30.39
N PHE A 252 16.45 -27.37 29.76
CA PHE A 252 17.01 -28.53 30.44
C PHE A 252 18.11 -28.13 31.44
N THR A 253 18.19 -28.82 32.57
CA THR A 253 19.34 -28.74 33.50
C THR A 253 20.54 -29.49 32.93
N LYS A 254 21.72 -29.30 33.54
CA LYS A 254 22.91 -30.12 33.21
C LYS A 254 22.71 -31.62 33.43
N SER A 255 21.76 -32.00 34.28
CA SER A 255 21.37 -33.40 34.53
C SER A 255 20.28 -33.90 33.58
N GLY A 256 19.84 -33.08 32.62
CA GLY A 256 18.81 -33.44 31.63
C GLY A 256 17.37 -33.32 32.12
N GLU A 257 17.13 -32.70 33.28
CA GLU A 257 15.78 -32.48 33.81
C GLU A 257 15.17 -31.22 33.20
N ALA A 258 13.89 -31.28 32.81
CA ALA A 258 13.17 -30.11 32.31
C ALA A 258 12.83 -29.14 33.45
N LYS A 259 13.20 -27.86 33.32
CA LYS A 259 12.83 -26.83 34.30
C LYS A 259 11.38 -26.36 34.09
N HIS A 260 10.63 -26.25 35.18
CA HIS A 260 9.28 -25.69 35.13
C HIS A 260 9.27 -24.26 34.56
N GLY A 261 8.26 -23.94 33.75
CA GLY A 261 8.11 -22.63 33.09
C GLY A 261 8.99 -22.40 31.86
N THR A 262 9.89 -23.34 31.51
CA THR A 262 10.70 -23.28 30.28
C THR A 262 10.06 -24.06 29.13
N GLU A 263 10.62 -23.97 27.92
CA GLU A 263 10.16 -24.76 26.76
C GLU A 263 10.20 -26.26 27.04
N ALA A 264 11.31 -26.75 27.58
CA ALA A 264 11.47 -28.13 28.02
C ALA A 264 10.40 -28.54 29.05
N GLY A 265 10.10 -27.64 30.00
CA GLY A 265 9.05 -27.86 30.99
C GLY A 265 7.66 -27.98 30.35
N ARG A 266 7.33 -27.07 29.42
CA ARG A 266 6.06 -27.09 28.69
C ARG A 266 5.93 -28.32 27.78
N LEU A 267 7.01 -28.75 27.13
CA LEU A 267 7.04 -29.98 26.34
C LEU A 267 6.82 -31.22 27.22
N GLN A 268 7.45 -31.26 28.40
CA GLN A 268 7.21 -32.32 29.37
C GLN A 268 5.75 -32.32 29.85
N ASP A 269 5.17 -31.15 30.13
CA ASP A 269 3.77 -31.04 30.55
C ASP A 269 2.82 -31.48 29.43
N PHE A 270 3.09 -31.12 28.16
CA PHE A 270 2.36 -31.64 27.00
C PHE A 270 2.46 -33.16 26.91
N GLY A 271 3.65 -33.73 27.11
CA GLY A 271 3.84 -35.17 27.18
C GLY A 271 2.94 -35.85 28.22
N LYS A 272 2.89 -35.27 29.42
CA LYS A 272 2.11 -35.83 30.55
C LYS A 272 0.61 -35.69 30.37
N TYR A 273 0.12 -34.58 29.82
CA TYR A 273 -1.29 -34.20 29.88
C TYR A 273 -1.96 -34.04 28.51
N GLY A 274 -1.21 -34.18 27.41
CA GLY A 274 -1.73 -34.09 26.06
C GLY A 274 -2.12 -32.67 25.65
N PHE A 275 -3.09 -32.55 24.74
CA PHE A 275 -3.45 -31.27 24.11
C PHE A 275 -4.17 -30.29 25.05
N GLU A 276 -4.73 -30.75 26.18
CA GLU A 276 -5.46 -29.90 27.13
C GLU A 276 -4.59 -28.84 27.83
N VAL A 277 -3.27 -29.04 27.89
CA VAL A 277 -2.37 -28.04 28.48
C VAL A 277 -2.04 -26.90 27.54
N LEU A 278 -2.27 -27.07 26.23
CA LEU A 278 -2.12 -25.99 25.27
C LEU A 278 -3.28 -25.02 25.47
N LYS A 279 -2.97 -23.76 25.77
CA LYS A 279 -4.00 -22.71 25.91
C LYS A 279 -4.45 -22.20 24.56
N ASP A 280 -5.56 -21.48 24.51
CA ASP A 280 -5.95 -20.75 23.31
C ASP A 280 -4.95 -19.62 23.03
N LEU A 281 -4.75 -19.28 21.75
CA LEU A 281 -3.95 -18.11 21.40
C LEU A 281 -4.70 -16.84 21.73
N LYS A 282 -3.94 -15.85 22.17
CA LYS A 282 -4.40 -14.47 22.21
C LYS A 282 -4.91 -14.08 20.83
N LYS A 283 -6.16 -13.60 20.79
CA LYS A 283 -6.77 -13.14 19.54
C LYS A 283 -6.11 -11.84 19.09
N PRO A 284 -6.05 -11.55 17.77
CA PRO A 284 -5.52 -10.28 17.27
C PRO A 284 -6.17 -9.05 17.92
N GLU A 285 -7.47 -9.12 18.24
CA GLU A 285 -8.22 -8.06 18.90
C GLU A 285 -7.76 -7.80 20.34
N ASP A 286 -7.07 -8.77 20.94
CA ASP A 286 -6.55 -8.69 22.30
C ASP A 286 -5.12 -8.16 22.40
N ILE A 287 -4.43 -7.96 21.27
CA ILE A 287 -3.06 -7.41 21.21
C ILE A 287 -3.05 -5.99 21.78
N SER A 288 -2.12 -5.73 22.71
CA SER A 288 -2.07 -4.48 23.47
C SER A 288 -1.85 -3.27 22.56
N SER A 289 -0.91 -3.37 21.62
CA SER A 289 -0.60 -2.29 20.68
C SER A 289 -1.78 -1.96 19.74
N TYR A 290 -2.58 -2.96 19.37
CA TYR A 290 -3.82 -2.72 18.61
C TYR A 290 -4.90 -2.06 19.47
N LYS A 291 -5.08 -2.50 20.73
CA LYS A 291 -6.00 -1.85 21.68
C LYS A 291 -5.62 -0.40 21.92
N ASP A 292 -4.33 -0.10 22.02
CA ASP A 292 -3.82 1.27 22.16
C ASP A 292 -4.13 2.11 20.92
N PHE A 293 -3.96 1.56 19.71
CA PHE A 293 -4.37 2.21 18.47
C PHE A 293 -5.87 2.52 18.45
N LEU A 294 -6.72 1.56 18.79
CA LEU A 294 -8.18 1.76 18.84
C LEU A 294 -8.60 2.82 19.87
N LYS A 295 -7.94 2.84 21.03
CA LYS A 295 -8.19 3.83 22.08
C LYS A 295 -7.77 5.24 21.66
N ALA A 296 -6.64 5.36 20.95
CA ALA A 296 -6.16 6.64 20.44
C ALA A 296 -6.98 7.14 19.24
N ASN A 297 -7.58 6.23 18.47
CA ASN A 297 -8.31 6.53 17.24
C ASN A 297 -9.71 5.88 17.25
N PRO A 298 -10.63 6.30 18.14
CA PRO A 298 -11.94 5.67 18.30
C PRO A 298 -12.81 5.75 17.03
N ASP A 299 -12.57 6.75 16.18
CA ASP A 299 -13.32 7.00 14.94
C ASP A 299 -12.66 6.40 13.68
N ALA A 300 -11.63 5.56 13.85
CA ALA A 300 -10.94 4.92 12.74
C ALA A 300 -11.90 4.04 11.91
N ASP A 301 -11.78 4.13 10.59
CA ASP A 301 -12.53 3.28 9.67
C ASP A 301 -12.00 1.84 9.67
N GLU A 302 -12.74 0.92 9.06
CA GLU A 302 -12.42 -0.51 9.12
C GLU A 302 -11.16 -0.90 8.34
N THR A 303 -10.87 -0.19 7.24
CA THR A 303 -9.61 -0.39 6.49
C THR A 303 -8.43 0.03 7.35
N SER A 304 -8.49 1.22 7.96
CA SER A 304 -7.45 1.69 8.90
C SER A 304 -7.23 0.73 10.07
N LYS A 305 -8.31 0.25 10.70
CA LYS A 305 -8.26 -0.75 11.77
C LYS A 305 -7.59 -2.05 11.31
N THR A 306 -7.91 -2.53 10.12
CA THR A 306 -7.36 -3.79 9.59
C THR A 306 -5.87 -3.68 9.31
N ILE A 307 -5.41 -2.59 8.70
CA ILE A 307 -3.98 -2.35 8.46
C ILE A 307 -3.23 -2.21 9.79
N ALA A 308 -3.78 -1.46 10.76
CA ALA A 308 -3.20 -1.33 12.10
C ALA A 308 -3.13 -2.70 12.82
N LYS A 309 -4.17 -3.53 12.68
CA LYS A 309 -4.20 -4.90 13.21
C LYS A 309 -3.10 -5.76 12.61
N TYR A 310 -2.85 -5.68 11.30
CA TYR A 310 -1.74 -6.40 10.67
C TYR A 310 -0.37 -6.00 11.24
N ALA A 311 -0.12 -4.70 11.47
CA ALA A 311 1.12 -4.25 12.11
C ALA A 311 1.24 -4.74 13.56
N ALA A 312 0.13 -4.72 14.32
CA ALA A 312 0.12 -5.23 15.69
C ALA A 312 0.39 -6.74 15.76
N ILE A 313 -0.13 -7.52 14.81
CA ILE A 313 0.18 -8.95 14.67
C ILE A 313 1.68 -9.14 14.38
N LEU A 314 2.27 -8.32 13.50
CA LEU A 314 3.70 -8.38 13.20
C LEU A 314 4.56 -8.04 14.42
N ASP A 315 4.24 -7.00 15.18
CA ASP A 315 4.96 -6.62 16.41
C ASP A 315 4.86 -7.68 17.51
N GLU A 316 3.67 -8.27 17.71
CA GLU A 316 3.45 -9.31 18.73
C GLU A 316 4.28 -10.57 18.42
N ASN A 317 4.47 -10.90 17.13
CA ASN A 317 5.15 -12.13 16.69
C ASN A 317 6.57 -11.90 16.15
N TYR A 318 7.12 -10.70 16.32
CA TYR A 318 8.40 -10.29 15.72
C TYR A 318 9.56 -11.25 16.06
N ASP A 319 9.75 -11.56 17.35
CA ASP A 319 10.86 -12.40 17.82
C ASP A 319 10.71 -13.86 17.38
N ALA A 320 9.47 -14.37 17.33
CA ALA A 320 9.17 -15.71 16.84
C ALA A 320 9.49 -15.86 15.34
N ILE A 321 9.15 -14.85 14.53
CA ILE A 321 9.49 -14.82 13.10
C ILE A 321 11.01 -14.76 12.94
N LYS A 322 11.69 -13.91 13.71
CA LYS A 322 13.14 -13.74 13.71
C LYS A 322 13.84 -15.08 13.98
N GLY A 323 13.53 -15.70 15.11
CA GLY A 323 14.14 -16.96 15.55
C GLY A 323 13.93 -18.09 14.54
N LYS A 324 12.69 -18.26 14.05
CA LYS A 324 12.36 -19.37 13.16
C LYS A 324 12.94 -19.23 11.76
N THR A 325 13.04 -18.00 11.25
CA THR A 325 13.58 -17.76 9.91
C THR A 325 15.10 -17.72 9.88
N GLY A 326 15.74 -17.55 11.03
CA GLY A 326 17.18 -17.30 11.15
C GLY A 326 17.58 -15.91 10.66
N SER A 327 16.62 -14.98 10.59
CA SER A 327 16.90 -13.57 10.33
C SER A 327 17.72 -13.04 11.50
N GLY A 328 18.74 -12.22 11.24
CA GLY A 328 19.60 -11.65 12.29
C GLY A 328 18.83 -10.72 13.23
N ASP A 329 19.39 -9.57 13.59
CA ASP A 329 18.69 -8.65 14.51
C ASP A 329 17.41 -8.02 13.91
N ARG A 330 17.23 -8.12 12.59
CA ARG A 330 16.20 -7.42 11.81
C ARG A 330 15.47 -8.40 10.88
N LEU A 331 14.19 -8.12 10.61
CA LEU A 331 13.37 -8.91 9.70
C LEU A 331 13.51 -8.38 8.28
N THR A 332 13.41 -9.27 7.29
CA THR A 332 13.33 -8.93 5.86
C THR A 332 11.98 -9.35 5.29
N ALA A 333 11.59 -8.81 4.12
CA ALA A 333 10.36 -9.23 3.44
C ALA A 333 10.36 -10.74 3.13
N ASP A 334 11.52 -11.31 2.78
CA ASP A 334 11.67 -12.73 2.51
C ASP A 334 11.55 -13.58 3.78
N ALA A 335 11.98 -13.08 4.94
CA ALA A 335 11.72 -13.74 6.22
C ALA A 335 10.22 -13.85 6.50
N LEU A 336 9.44 -12.79 6.22
CA LEU A 336 8.00 -12.81 6.39
C LEU A 336 7.33 -13.84 5.46
N LYS A 337 7.76 -13.93 4.20
CA LYS A 337 7.28 -14.93 3.23
C LYS A 337 7.64 -16.35 3.68
N LYS A 338 8.91 -16.59 4.02
CA LYS A 338 9.42 -17.87 4.52
C LYS A 338 8.62 -18.33 5.74
N TYR A 339 8.41 -17.45 6.72
CA TYR A 339 7.61 -17.79 7.90
C TYR A 339 6.16 -18.14 7.52
N LYS A 340 5.52 -17.37 6.64
CA LYS A 340 4.15 -17.66 6.18
C LYS A 340 4.04 -19.05 5.55
N ASP A 341 5.04 -19.43 4.74
CA ASP A 341 5.03 -20.67 3.96
C ASP A 341 5.39 -21.89 4.82
N GLU A 342 6.34 -21.74 5.76
CA GLU A 342 6.79 -22.82 6.67
C GLU A 342 5.86 -23.05 7.87
N ASN A 343 4.88 -22.16 8.11
CA ASN A 343 3.97 -22.22 9.27
C ASN A 343 2.49 -22.28 8.85
N PRO A 344 2.03 -23.37 8.21
CA PRO A 344 0.65 -23.47 7.73
C PRO A 344 -0.42 -23.43 8.83
N GLN A 345 -0.05 -23.66 10.09
CA GLN A 345 -0.93 -23.65 11.26
C GLN A 345 -1.32 -22.26 11.77
N ILE A 346 -0.63 -21.19 11.37
CA ILE A 346 -0.98 -19.84 11.80
C ILE A 346 -2.35 -19.41 11.25
N SER A 347 -3.04 -18.51 11.95
CA SER A 347 -4.38 -18.06 11.57
C SER A 347 -4.40 -17.38 10.20
N SER A 348 -5.57 -17.37 9.56
CA SER A 348 -5.81 -16.63 8.32
C SER A 348 -5.36 -15.17 8.41
N GLU A 349 -5.71 -14.50 9.49
CA GLU A 349 -5.38 -13.10 9.74
C GLU A 349 -3.87 -12.88 9.90
N PHE A 350 -3.15 -13.86 10.49
CA PHE A 350 -1.70 -13.78 10.57
C PHE A 350 -1.05 -14.01 9.21
N LYS A 351 -1.54 -14.98 8.42
CA LYS A 351 -1.09 -15.16 7.02
C LYS A 351 -1.32 -13.91 6.19
N GLU A 352 -2.47 -13.27 6.35
CA GLU A 352 -2.79 -12.00 5.69
C GLU A 352 -1.83 -10.89 6.13
N ALA A 353 -1.57 -10.73 7.43
CA ALA A 353 -0.62 -9.73 7.93
C ALA A 353 0.79 -9.93 7.34
N LEU A 354 1.28 -11.17 7.30
CA LEU A 354 2.57 -11.49 6.68
C LEU A 354 2.55 -11.24 5.18
N ASN A 355 1.47 -11.64 4.49
CA ASN A 355 1.32 -11.41 3.06
C ASN A 355 1.35 -9.93 2.71
N PHE A 356 0.65 -9.11 3.50
CA PHE A 356 0.58 -7.66 3.34
C PHE A 356 1.94 -7.01 3.56
N TRP A 357 2.56 -7.25 4.72
CA TRP A 357 3.83 -6.61 5.05
C TRP A 357 5.01 -7.14 4.24
N SER A 358 4.92 -8.34 3.66
CA SER A 358 5.94 -8.86 2.75
C SER A 358 5.92 -8.26 1.34
N GLN A 359 4.92 -7.45 1.02
CA GLN A 359 4.88 -6.70 -0.24
C GLN A 359 5.95 -5.60 -0.21
N PRO A 360 6.78 -5.44 -1.25
CA PRO A 360 7.86 -4.44 -1.28
C PRO A 360 7.38 -3.03 -0.89
N GLY A 361 6.30 -2.56 -1.53
CA GLY A 361 5.75 -1.24 -1.26
C GLY A 361 5.11 -1.08 0.12
N ALA A 362 4.74 -2.15 0.83
CA ALA A 362 4.29 -2.09 2.22
C ALA A 362 5.48 -2.15 3.19
N PHE A 363 6.44 -3.02 2.90
CA PHE A 363 7.64 -3.21 3.69
C PHE A 363 8.44 -1.90 3.80
N ASP A 364 8.70 -1.23 2.68
CA ASP A 364 9.41 0.05 2.63
C ASP A 364 8.77 1.15 3.49
N LYS A 365 7.44 1.11 3.64
CA LYS A 365 6.69 2.11 4.41
C LYS A 365 6.79 1.88 5.92
N ILE A 366 7.02 0.65 6.36
CA ILE A 366 7.15 0.32 7.77
C ILE A 366 8.60 0.30 8.23
N GLU A 367 9.55 -0.05 7.37
CA GLU A 367 10.95 -0.30 7.70
C GLU A 367 11.71 0.89 8.31
N THR A 368 11.43 2.11 7.87
CA THR A 368 12.14 3.31 8.34
C THR A 368 11.32 4.14 9.32
N ALA A 369 10.20 3.59 9.80
CA ALA A 369 9.16 4.39 10.46
C ALA A 369 9.59 5.01 11.80
N LYS A 370 10.64 4.49 12.45
CA LYS A 370 11.23 5.11 13.64
C LYS A 370 11.99 6.39 13.30
N ASP A 371 12.78 6.34 12.23
CA ASP A 371 13.72 7.39 11.83
C ASP A 371 13.57 7.76 10.33
N PRO A 372 12.37 8.18 9.87
CA PRO A 372 12.05 8.34 8.44
C PRO A 372 12.74 9.53 7.76
N LEU A 373 13.42 10.37 8.56
CA LEU A 373 14.21 11.53 8.09
C LEU A 373 15.72 11.22 8.06
N LYS A 374 16.12 10.00 8.41
CA LYS A 374 17.52 9.62 8.56
C LYS A 374 17.92 8.47 7.63
N PHE A 375 17.04 7.48 7.45
CA PHE A 375 17.35 6.28 6.69
C PHE A 375 16.44 6.14 5.47
N LYS A 376 17.03 5.67 4.36
CA LYS A 376 16.29 5.11 3.22
C LYS A 376 15.96 3.65 3.55
N PRO A 377 14.85 3.08 3.05
CA PRO A 377 14.62 1.65 3.14
C PRO A 377 15.82 0.87 2.58
N ASP A 378 16.33 -0.08 3.35
CA ASP A 378 17.47 -0.96 3.06
C ASP A 378 17.12 -2.45 3.15
N GLY A 379 15.86 -2.77 3.46
CA GLY A 379 15.35 -4.13 3.61
C GLY A 379 15.38 -4.68 5.05
N ASP A 380 15.82 -3.88 6.03
CA ASP A 380 16.01 -4.32 7.41
C ASP A 380 15.02 -3.70 8.41
N LEU A 381 13.87 -4.36 8.58
CA LEU A 381 12.82 -3.93 9.51
C LEU A 381 13.21 -4.22 10.96
N SER A 382 13.25 -3.20 11.83
CA SER A 382 13.33 -3.41 13.28
C SER A 382 11.95 -3.44 13.95
N ARG A 383 11.87 -4.05 15.13
CA ARG A 383 10.65 -4.03 15.95
C ARG A 383 10.21 -2.61 16.31
N GLU A 384 11.17 -1.72 16.52
CA GLU A 384 10.89 -0.34 16.90
C GLU A 384 10.35 0.49 15.73
N ASP A 385 10.64 0.08 14.50
CA ASP A 385 10.02 0.64 13.30
C ASP A 385 8.54 0.25 13.24
N VAL A 386 8.20 -1.03 13.46
CA VAL A 386 6.79 -1.50 13.52
C VAL A 386 5.99 -0.72 14.58
N LYS A 387 6.53 -0.59 15.81
CA LYS A 387 5.88 0.18 16.88
C LYS A 387 5.74 1.66 16.55
N SER A 388 6.78 2.26 15.97
CA SER A 388 6.75 3.68 15.57
C SER A 388 5.75 3.92 14.45
N TRP A 389 5.67 3.01 13.49
CA TRP A 389 4.69 3.06 12.42
C TRP A 389 3.27 2.99 12.97
N LEU A 390 2.96 1.99 13.80
CA LEU A 390 1.62 1.78 14.36
C LEU A 390 1.14 2.97 15.19
N THR A 391 2.04 3.64 15.91
CA THR A 391 1.70 4.75 16.79
C THR A 391 1.66 6.11 16.08
N LYS A 392 2.54 6.35 15.10
CA LYS A 392 2.73 7.68 14.49
C LYS A 392 2.22 7.78 13.05
N GLN A 393 2.22 6.68 12.30
CA GLN A 393 2.05 6.71 10.84
C GLN A 393 0.87 5.88 10.32
N ALA A 394 0.36 4.93 11.11
CA ALA A 394 -0.79 4.11 10.72
C ALA A 394 -2.00 4.98 10.32
N PRO A 395 -2.71 4.62 9.24
CA PRO A 395 -3.87 5.37 8.78
C PRO A 395 -4.98 5.36 9.84
N LYS A 396 -5.79 6.42 9.85
CA LYS A 396 -6.81 6.68 10.88
C LYS A 396 -8.18 6.99 10.30
N ASP A 397 -8.27 7.12 8.98
CA ASP A 397 -9.48 7.45 8.25
C ASP A 397 -9.41 6.90 6.82
N ALA A 398 -10.56 6.94 6.14
CA ALA A 398 -10.70 6.36 4.80
C ALA A 398 -9.70 6.95 3.79
N THR A 399 -9.43 8.25 3.86
CA THR A 399 -8.52 8.94 2.94
C THR A 399 -7.07 8.51 3.17
N SER A 400 -6.60 8.53 4.41
CA SER A 400 -5.24 8.09 4.76
C SER A 400 -5.04 6.61 4.45
N ALA A 401 -6.07 5.77 4.67
CA ALA A 401 -6.02 4.35 4.36
C ALA A 401 -5.88 4.07 2.86
N ILE A 402 -6.73 4.65 2.01
CA ILE A 402 -6.67 4.39 0.57
C ILE A 402 -5.41 5.00 -0.07
N THR A 403 -4.97 6.16 0.43
CA THR A 403 -3.70 6.79 0.00
C THR A 403 -2.51 5.89 0.36
N PHE A 404 -2.50 5.32 1.57
CA PHE A 404 -1.47 4.36 1.97
C PHE A 404 -1.46 3.12 1.07
N LEU A 405 -2.62 2.52 0.80
CA LEU A 405 -2.73 1.35 -0.08
C LEU A 405 -2.33 1.65 -1.53
N SER A 406 -2.63 2.84 -2.03
CA SER A 406 -2.13 3.28 -3.34
C SER A 406 -0.61 3.44 -3.35
N GLY A 407 -0.03 3.98 -2.27
CA GLY A 407 1.43 4.06 -2.12
C GLY A 407 2.09 2.69 -2.09
N VAL A 408 1.50 1.73 -1.38
CA VAL A 408 1.92 0.32 -1.36
C VAL A 408 1.90 -0.27 -2.77
N THR A 409 0.78 -0.08 -3.47
CA THR A 409 0.57 -0.61 -4.81
C THR A 409 1.57 -0.03 -5.81
N ASN A 410 1.78 1.30 -5.78
CA ASN A 410 2.74 1.95 -6.68
C ASN A 410 4.18 1.52 -6.39
N GLY A 411 4.53 1.30 -5.11
CA GLY A 411 5.82 0.71 -4.74
C GLY A 411 6.00 -0.69 -5.33
N ASN A 412 4.97 -1.54 -5.26
CA ASN A 412 5.02 -2.87 -5.86
C ASN A 412 5.16 -2.85 -7.39
N VAL A 413 4.59 -1.84 -8.08
CA VAL A 413 4.66 -1.72 -9.55
C VAL A 413 6.09 -1.48 -10.05
N VAL A 414 6.89 -0.75 -9.28
CA VAL A 414 8.25 -0.36 -9.66
C VAL A 414 9.33 -1.21 -9.01
N ASP A 415 8.93 -2.14 -8.13
CA ASP A 415 9.85 -3.09 -7.51
C ASP A 415 10.64 -3.89 -8.56
N GLY A 416 11.90 -4.19 -8.24
CA GLY A 416 12.83 -4.89 -9.13
C GLY A 416 13.40 -4.05 -10.29
N THR A 417 13.01 -2.78 -10.43
CA THR A 417 13.61 -1.88 -11.44
C THR A 417 14.88 -1.23 -10.90
N ASP A 418 16.03 -1.51 -11.52
CA ASP A 418 17.31 -0.93 -11.12
C ASP A 418 17.43 0.54 -11.57
N ILE A 419 17.30 1.45 -10.62
CA ILE A 419 17.45 2.90 -10.82
C ILE A 419 18.81 3.45 -10.39
N SER A 420 19.78 2.58 -10.09
CA SER A 420 21.11 3.00 -9.59
C SER A 420 21.96 3.70 -10.64
N LYS A 421 21.69 3.44 -11.93
CA LYS A 421 22.40 4.02 -13.08
C LYS A 421 21.70 5.24 -13.68
N LEU A 422 20.48 5.52 -13.24
CA LEU A 422 19.73 6.69 -13.73
C LEU A 422 20.37 7.98 -13.23
N ASN A 423 20.30 9.00 -14.08
CA ASN A 423 20.85 10.32 -13.84
C ASN A 423 20.05 11.37 -14.64
N LYS A 424 20.54 12.60 -14.74
CA LYS A 424 19.87 13.68 -15.48
C LYS A 424 19.52 13.39 -16.95
N ASP A 425 20.22 12.44 -17.61
CA ASP A 425 19.90 12.01 -18.99
C ASP A 425 18.45 11.51 -19.10
N LEU A 426 17.84 11.09 -17.98
CA LEU A 426 16.43 10.74 -17.88
C LEU A 426 15.50 11.88 -18.34
N PHE A 427 15.87 13.12 -18.05
CA PHE A 427 15.05 14.30 -18.35
C PHE A 427 15.51 15.00 -19.63
N GLU A 428 16.80 14.96 -19.93
CA GLU A 428 17.36 15.53 -21.17
C GLU A 428 17.05 14.66 -22.39
N ASN A 429 17.02 13.33 -22.23
CA ASN A 429 16.80 12.35 -23.29
C ASN A 429 15.85 11.23 -22.84
N PRO A 430 14.60 11.54 -22.43
CA PRO A 430 13.65 10.56 -21.86
C PRO A 430 13.34 9.38 -22.79
N ASP A 431 13.51 9.55 -24.10
CA ASP A 431 13.31 8.50 -25.12
C ASP A 431 14.34 7.37 -25.06
N LYS A 432 15.48 7.56 -24.38
CA LYS A 432 16.51 6.51 -24.19
C LYS A 432 16.20 5.57 -23.03
N HIS A 433 15.24 5.93 -22.18
CA HIS A 433 14.90 5.20 -20.97
C HIS A 433 13.60 4.44 -21.13
N SER A 434 13.54 3.25 -20.53
CA SER A 434 12.32 2.45 -20.52
C SER A 434 11.22 3.14 -19.70
N LYS A 435 9.96 2.82 -20.01
CA LYS A 435 8.81 3.29 -19.23
C LYS A 435 8.87 2.79 -17.78
N GLU A 436 9.45 1.61 -17.54
CA GLU A 436 9.69 1.04 -16.22
C GLU A 436 10.70 1.89 -15.42
N GLU A 437 11.86 2.21 -16.01
CA GLU A 437 12.87 3.09 -15.39
C GLU A 437 12.31 4.49 -15.10
N LYS A 438 11.58 5.08 -16.06
CA LYS A 438 10.92 6.38 -15.89
C LYS A 438 9.86 6.34 -14.78
N ALA A 439 9.06 5.28 -14.69
CA ALA A 439 8.07 5.10 -13.64
C ALA A 439 8.71 4.91 -12.25
N ALA A 440 9.80 4.15 -12.16
CA ALA A 440 10.55 3.94 -10.93
C ALA A 440 11.23 5.23 -10.45
N ALA A 441 11.84 6.00 -11.36
CA ALA A 441 12.37 7.32 -11.06
C ALA A 441 11.28 8.27 -10.56
N LEU A 442 10.10 8.28 -11.20
CA LEU A 442 8.96 9.07 -10.73
C LEU A 442 8.59 8.74 -9.28
N GLN A 443 8.48 7.45 -8.90
CA GLN A 443 8.19 7.07 -7.52
C GLN A 443 9.28 7.47 -6.53
N GLU A 444 10.55 7.43 -6.93
CA GLU A 444 11.67 7.89 -6.13
C GLU A 444 11.62 9.41 -5.90
N LEU A 445 11.34 10.20 -6.94
CA LEU A 445 11.19 11.65 -6.84
C LEU A 445 9.97 12.05 -6.00
N LEU A 446 8.84 11.32 -6.13
CA LEU A 446 7.67 11.50 -5.26
C LEU A 446 8.01 11.23 -3.79
N SER A 447 8.90 10.26 -3.51
CA SER A 447 9.41 9.98 -2.17
C SER A 447 10.32 11.10 -1.67
N ALA A 448 11.20 11.64 -2.52
CA ALA A 448 12.02 12.80 -2.21
C ALA A 448 11.15 14.02 -1.87
N ARG A 449 10.06 14.23 -2.61
CA ARG A 449 9.10 15.30 -2.34
C ARG A 449 8.45 15.16 -0.97
N GLN A 450 8.03 13.94 -0.61
CA GLN A 450 7.50 13.65 0.72
C GLN A 450 8.55 13.88 1.81
N LEU A 451 9.82 13.54 1.55
CA LEU A 451 10.91 13.77 2.47
C LEU A 451 11.15 15.27 2.73
N ILE A 452 11.13 16.11 1.69
CA ILE A 452 11.23 17.57 1.82
C ILE A 452 10.08 18.11 2.67
N ILE A 453 8.84 17.71 2.38
CA ILE A 453 7.65 18.16 3.12
C ILE A 453 7.75 17.77 4.61
N LYS A 454 8.05 16.50 4.89
CA LYS A 454 8.21 16.00 6.27
C LYS A 454 9.36 16.71 6.99
N GLY A 455 10.46 16.99 6.28
CA GLY A 455 11.59 17.75 6.80
C GLY A 455 11.20 19.17 7.19
N ALA A 456 10.43 19.86 6.34
CA ALA A 456 9.98 21.22 6.59
C ALA A 456 9.04 21.28 7.82
N GLU A 457 8.06 20.38 7.88
CA GLU A 457 7.15 20.26 9.02
C GLU A 457 7.84 19.87 10.32
N SER A 458 8.93 19.10 10.23
CA SER A 458 9.76 18.70 11.36
C SER A 458 10.78 19.78 11.78
N GLY A 459 10.78 20.94 11.11
CA GLY A 459 11.70 22.04 11.38
C GLY A 459 13.16 21.73 11.02
N MET A 460 13.41 20.96 9.95
CA MET A 460 14.77 20.68 9.48
C MET A 460 15.47 21.95 8.98
N TRP A 461 14.76 22.90 8.39
CA TRP A 461 15.30 24.17 7.90
C TRP A 461 15.14 25.35 8.88
N LYS A 462 14.91 25.08 10.17
CA LYS A 462 14.51 26.13 11.13
C LYS A 462 15.62 27.13 11.49
N ASP A 463 16.88 26.74 11.36
CA ASP A 463 18.06 27.53 11.75
C ASP A 463 19.14 27.52 10.67
N ASP A 464 20.03 28.50 10.74
CA ASP A 464 21.02 28.79 9.70
C ASP A 464 22.03 27.66 9.51
N TYR A 465 22.48 27.04 10.61
CA TYR A 465 23.31 25.85 10.53
C TYR A 465 22.61 24.76 9.72
N SER A 466 21.34 24.47 10.04
CA SER A 466 20.62 23.39 9.39
C SER A 466 20.41 23.68 7.90
N LYS A 467 20.09 24.92 7.52
CA LYS A 467 20.00 25.33 6.11
C LYS A 467 21.31 25.09 5.37
N VAL A 468 22.43 25.54 5.92
CA VAL A 468 23.77 25.38 5.32
C VAL A 468 24.18 23.90 5.26
N SER A 469 23.97 23.16 6.34
CA SER A 469 24.31 21.74 6.43
C SER A 469 23.54 20.90 5.41
N ILE A 470 22.22 21.13 5.31
CA ILE A 470 21.36 20.41 4.37
C ILE A 470 21.76 20.74 2.95
N ALA A 471 21.91 22.02 2.61
CA ALA A 471 22.35 22.48 1.28
C ALA A 471 23.67 21.82 0.85
N ASN A 472 24.69 21.87 1.71
CA ASN A 472 26.02 21.32 1.39
C ASN A 472 26.01 19.79 1.22
N ARG A 473 25.23 19.07 2.02
CA ARG A 473 25.17 17.60 1.96
C ARG A 473 24.28 17.09 0.85
N ALA A 474 23.14 17.74 0.63
CA ALA A 474 22.21 17.39 -0.43
C ALA A 474 22.65 17.94 -1.80
N ARG A 475 23.61 18.88 -1.82
CA ARG A 475 24.04 19.66 -2.99
C ARG A 475 22.88 20.44 -3.61
N THR A 476 22.14 21.15 -2.77
CA THR A 476 20.95 21.91 -3.17
C THR A 476 21.01 23.35 -2.71
N HIS A 477 20.09 24.18 -3.22
CA HIS A 477 19.77 25.49 -2.72
C HIS A 477 19.39 25.44 -1.22
N PRO A 478 19.79 26.43 -0.39
CA PRO A 478 19.49 26.46 1.05
C PRO A 478 18.01 26.72 1.37
N ASP A 479 17.26 27.29 0.42
CA ASP A 479 15.80 27.40 0.50
C ASP A 479 15.11 26.10 0.01
N PRO A 480 14.39 25.37 0.88
CA PRO A 480 13.66 24.17 0.47
C PRO A 480 12.58 24.43 -0.59
N GLN A 481 12.11 25.67 -0.77
CA GLN A 481 11.13 26.00 -1.80
C GLN A 481 11.72 25.90 -3.21
N GLU A 482 12.96 26.36 -3.40
CA GLU A 482 13.65 26.26 -4.70
C GLU A 482 13.95 24.80 -5.04
N VAL A 483 14.38 24.00 -4.04
CA VAL A 483 14.59 22.56 -4.20
C VAL A 483 13.27 21.85 -4.57
N LEU A 484 12.18 22.19 -3.88
CA LEU A 484 10.86 21.62 -4.15
C LEU A 484 10.34 22.02 -5.53
N LYS A 485 10.62 23.24 -5.97
CA LYS A 485 10.25 23.74 -7.31
C LYS A 485 10.93 22.90 -8.37
N ASP A 486 12.26 22.81 -8.32
CA ASP A 486 13.05 22.06 -9.30
C ASP A 486 12.68 20.57 -9.33
N LEU A 487 12.50 19.96 -8.15
CA LEU A 487 11.99 18.60 -8.04
C LEU A 487 10.62 18.41 -8.72
N ASN A 488 9.69 19.36 -8.54
CA ASN A 488 8.38 19.28 -9.17
C ASN A 488 8.44 19.49 -10.68
N ASP A 489 9.35 20.34 -11.18
CA ASP A 489 9.58 20.54 -12.60
C ASP A 489 10.04 19.20 -13.24
N HIS A 490 10.95 18.49 -12.58
CA HIS A 490 11.42 17.16 -12.98
C HIS A 490 10.34 16.07 -12.89
N ILE A 491 9.56 16.03 -11.81
CA ILE A 491 8.40 15.14 -11.67
C ILE A 491 7.42 15.36 -12.83
N SER A 492 7.18 16.62 -13.21
CA SER A 492 6.23 16.98 -14.26
C SER A 492 6.60 16.41 -15.62
N ILE A 493 7.90 16.29 -15.93
CA ILE A 493 8.37 15.67 -17.18
C ILE A 493 7.91 14.21 -17.26
N LEU A 494 8.08 13.45 -16.17
CA LEU A 494 7.72 12.03 -16.12
C LEU A 494 6.20 11.82 -16.00
N GLU A 495 5.49 12.66 -15.25
CA GLU A 495 4.03 12.61 -15.14
C GLU A 495 3.30 12.92 -16.45
N LYS A 496 3.92 13.69 -17.34
CA LYS A 496 3.38 14.02 -18.66
C LYS A 496 3.68 12.96 -19.72
N ASP A 497 4.55 12.00 -19.43
CA ASP A 497 4.90 10.93 -20.36
C ASP A 497 3.73 9.92 -20.49
N PRO A 498 3.10 9.80 -21.69
CA PRO A 498 1.96 8.92 -21.88
C PRO A 498 2.26 7.44 -21.66
N GLU A 499 3.50 6.99 -21.92
CA GLU A 499 3.91 5.60 -21.71
C GLU A 499 4.06 5.28 -20.23
N VAL A 500 4.59 6.24 -19.45
CA VAL A 500 4.70 6.13 -17.98
C VAL A 500 3.32 6.10 -17.34
N VAL A 501 2.43 7.03 -17.73
CA VAL A 501 1.05 7.08 -17.23
C VAL A 501 0.30 5.78 -17.54
N LYS A 502 0.42 5.29 -18.78
CA LYS A 502 -0.19 4.03 -19.18
C LYS A 502 0.37 2.85 -18.38
N TYR A 503 1.69 2.74 -18.27
CA TYR A 503 2.36 1.67 -17.52
C TYR A 503 1.90 1.61 -16.07
N LEU A 504 1.92 2.74 -15.37
CA LEU A 504 1.52 2.82 -13.97
C LEU A 504 0.03 2.53 -13.79
N ASN A 505 -0.86 3.05 -14.63
CA ASN A 505 -2.29 2.75 -14.52
C ASN A 505 -2.60 1.26 -14.72
N GLU A 506 -2.05 0.64 -15.76
CA GLU A 506 -2.29 -0.79 -16.05
C GLU A 506 -1.72 -1.70 -14.95
N ASN A 507 -0.55 -1.37 -14.43
CA ASN A 507 0.11 -2.19 -13.42
C ASN A 507 -0.39 -1.93 -11.99
N SER A 508 -0.74 -0.69 -11.63
CA SER A 508 -1.28 -0.40 -10.29
C SER A 508 -2.62 -1.08 -10.08
N SER A 509 -3.53 -1.09 -11.06
CA SER A 509 -4.79 -1.82 -10.93
C SER A 509 -4.58 -3.34 -10.76
N ARG A 510 -3.61 -3.92 -11.48
CA ARG A 510 -3.24 -5.33 -11.34
C ARG A 510 -2.67 -5.62 -9.94
N GLN A 511 -1.72 -4.81 -9.49
CA GLN A 511 -1.07 -4.96 -8.17
C GLN A 511 -2.05 -4.75 -7.01
N MET A 512 -3.00 -3.83 -7.12
CA MET A 512 -4.08 -3.67 -6.14
C MET A 512 -4.95 -4.93 -6.09
N THR A 513 -5.31 -5.50 -7.25
CA THR A 513 -6.09 -6.74 -7.31
C THR A 513 -5.35 -7.91 -6.65
N GLU A 514 -4.06 -8.08 -6.97
CA GLU A 514 -3.19 -9.10 -6.37
C GLU A 514 -3.07 -8.93 -4.85
N LEU A 515 -2.90 -7.69 -4.37
CA LEU A 515 -2.88 -7.36 -2.94
C LEU A 515 -4.19 -7.80 -2.25
N LEU A 516 -5.34 -7.44 -2.81
CA LEU A 516 -6.65 -7.74 -2.21
C LEU A 516 -7.03 -9.22 -2.30
N ASP A 517 -6.63 -9.91 -3.35
CA ASP A 517 -6.89 -11.35 -3.48
C ASP A 517 -6.03 -12.17 -2.50
N GLY A 518 -4.83 -11.68 -2.18
CA GLY A 518 -3.98 -12.21 -1.09
C GLY A 518 -4.42 -11.83 0.32
N ASN A 519 -5.36 -10.88 0.45
CA ASN A 519 -5.79 -10.30 1.73
C ASN A 519 -7.32 -10.10 1.76
N LYS A 520 -8.08 -11.18 1.94
CA LYS A 520 -9.56 -11.14 1.91
C LYS A 520 -10.14 -10.27 3.00
N GLY A 521 -9.60 -10.34 4.22
CA GLY A 521 -10.01 -9.48 5.32
C GLY A 521 -9.83 -7.99 5.01
N LEU A 522 -8.75 -7.61 4.32
CA LEU A 522 -8.53 -6.23 3.85
C LEU A 522 -9.55 -5.83 2.77
N LYS A 523 -9.84 -6.70 1.81
CA LYS A 523 -10.84 -6.46 0.77
C LYS A 523 -12.24 -6.19 1.35
N GLU A 524 -12.64 -6.98 2.33
CA GLU A 524 -13.90 -6.77 3.08
C GLU A 524 -13.89 -5.46 3.86
N ALA A 525 -12.76 -5.12 4.50
CA ALA A 525 -12.60 -3.86 5.22
C ALA A 525 -12.70 -2.63 4.30
N ILE A 526 -12.13 -2.68 3.09
CA ILE A 526 -12.24 -1.62 2.08
C ILE A 526 -13.69 -1.43 1.64
N GLN A 527 -14.41 -2.52 1.36
CA GLN A 527 -15.83 -2.45 1.01
C GLN A 527 -16.65 -1.82 2.14
N LYS A 528 -16.39 -2.23 3.39
CA LYS A 528 -17.09 -1.68 4.55
C LYS A 528 -16.76 -0.21 4.79
N THR A 529 -15.50 0.21 4.64
CA THR A 529 -15.11 1.62 4.69
C THR A 529 -15.80 2.43 3.58
N TYR A 530 -15.88 1.88 2.36
CA TYR A 530 -16.57 2.55 1.27
C TYR A 530 -18.06 2.76 1.55
N ASP A 531 -18.75 1.74 2.05
CA ASP A 531 -20.17 1.85 2.39
C ASP A 531 -20.43 2.77 3.60
N ASP A 532 -19.64 2.64 4.68
CA ASP A 532 -19.88 3.33 5.94
C ASP A 532 -19.34 4.76 5.97
N GLU A 533 -18.22 5.05 5.31
CA GLU A 533 -17.55 6.36 5.38
C GLU A 533 -17.66 7.16 4.07
N ILE A 534 -17.49 6.51 2.92
CA ILE A 534 -17.54 7.21 1.63
C ILE A 534 -18.98 7.49 1.20
N LYS A 535 -19.80 6.44 1.01
CA LYS A 535 -21.18 6.59 0.51
C LYS A 535 -22.11 7.36 1.45
N SER A 536 -21.83 7.29 2.76
CA SER A 536 -22.60 8.03 3.77
C SER A 536 -22.30 9.54 3.77
N GLY A 537 -21.17 9.96 3.19
CA GLY A 537 -20.67 11.35 3.29
C GLY A 537 -19.89 11.64 4.58
N LYS A 538 -19.74 10.68 5.48
CA LYS A 538 -19.05 10.87 6.77
C LYS A 538 -17.56 11.22 6.60
N ALA A 539 -16.88 10.65 5.61
CA ALA A 539 -15.51 11.01 5.28
C ALA A 539 -15.38 12.47 4.84
N LEU A 540 -16.35 12.97 4.05
CA LEU A 540 -16.40 14.39 3.65
C LEU A 540 -16.60 15.29 4.87
N ASP A 541 -17.49 14.91 5.79
CA ASP A 541 -17.74 15.70 7.01
C ASP A 541 -16.48 15.79 7.91
N LYS A 542 -15.71 14.70 8.01
CA LYS A 542 -14.43 14.67 8.74
C LYS A 542 -13.37 15.54 8.06
N LEU A 543 -13.27 15.47 6.72
CA LEU A 543 -12.34 16.29 5.95
C LEU A 543 -12.68 17.78 6.05
N TRP A 544 -13.96 18.11 5.93
CA TRP A 544 -14.45 19.47 6.16
C TRP A 544 -14.00 19.98 7.53
N ASP A 545 -14.35 19.25 8.59
CA ASP A 545 -13.99 19.59 9.95
C ASP A 545 -12.47 19.80 10.11
N THR A 546 -11.64 18.99 9.45
CA THR A 546 -10.18 19.11 9.52
C THR A 546 -9.65 20.35 8.78
N LYS A 547 -10.26 20.69 7.64
CA LYS A 547 -9.79 21.74 6.73
C LYS A 547 -10.40 23.12 7.00
N THR A 548 -11.50 23.20 7.77
CA THR A 548 -12.20 24.46 8.04
C THR A 548 -12.27 24.85 9.52
N LYS A 549 -11.76 24.03 10.45
CA LYS A 549 -11.65 24.43 11.87
C LYS A 549 -10.52 25.45 12.09
N ASP A 550 -10.57 26.14 13.22
CA ASP A 550 -9.54 27.09 13.71
C ASP A 550 -9.26 28.29 12.77
N GLY A 551 -10.31 28.80 12.11
CA GLY A 551 -10.21 29.97 11.22
C GLY A 551 -9.74 29.65 9.80
N LYS A 552 -9.60 28.37 9.45
CA LYS A 552 -9.37 27.91 8.07
C LYS A 552 -10.68 27.88 7.27
N THR A 553 -10.62 28.01 5.95
CA THR A 553 -11.81 28.02 5.08
C THR A 553 -11.63 27.18 3.81
N ASP A 554 -10.86 26.10 3.89
CA ASP A 554 -10.47 25.28 2.74
C ASP A 554 -11.48 24.17 2.44
N GLN A 555 -12.70 24.57 2.10
CA GLN A 555 -13.77 23.63 1.71
C GLN A 555 -13.49 22.94 0.36
N GLN A 556 -12.82 23.63 -0.55
CA GLN A 556 -12.47 23.12 -1.87
C GLN A 556 -11.47 21.97 -1.73
N GLY A 557 -10.46 22.13 -0.87
CA GLY A 557 -9.53 21.07 -0.50
C GLY A 557 -10.24 19.88 0.15
N ALA A 558 -11.22 20.10 1.03
CA ALA A 558 -12.01 19.01 1.62
C ALA A 558 -12.80 18.22 0.56
N LEU A 559 -13.50 18.90 -0.36
CA LEU A 559 -14.28 18.26 -1.42
C LEU A 559 -13.39 17.50 -2.42
N ALA A 560 -12.27 18.11 -2.78
CA ALA A 560 -11.26 17.54 -3.66
C ALA A 560 -10.71 16.22 -3.14
N GLU A 561 -10.26 16.26 -1.89
CA GLU A 561 -9.65 15.13 -1.21
C GLU A 561 -10.68 14.00 -1.02
N PHE A 562 -11.92 14.35 -0.65
CA PHE A 562 -13.01 13.39 -0.57
C PHE A 562 -13.31 12.75 -1.93
N TYR A 563 -13.50 13.54 -2.99
CA TYR A 563 -13.84 13.05 -4.32
C TYR A 563 -12.74 12.14 -4.86
N GLY A 564 -11.47 12.53 -4.67
CA GLY A 564 -10.30 11.74 -5.03
C GLY A 564 -10.28 10.38 -4.32
N SER A 565 -10.39 10.38 -2.99
CA SER A 565 -10.45 9.15 -2.20
C SER A 565 -11.62 8.27 -2.61
N ALA A 566 -12.82 8.84 -2.76
CA ALA A 566 -14.03 8.11 -3.14
C ALA A 566 -13.88 7.42 -4.49
N LYS A 567 -13.27 8.10 -5.47
CA LYS A 567 -12.96 7.51 -6.77
C LYS A 567 -11.94 6.38 -6.65
N MET A 568 -10.91 6.55 -5.83
CA MET A 568 -9.90 5.51 -5.60
C MET A 568 -10.49 4.25 -4.93
N PHE A 569 -11.43 4.42 -4.00
CA PHE A 569 -12.20 3.30 -3.45
C PHE A 569 -13.03 2.61 -4.55
N GLN A 570 -13.71 3.37 -5.41
CA GLN A 570 -14.46 2.81 -6.52
C GLN A 570 -13.57 2.02 -7.48
N GLU A 571 -12.43 2.58 -7.89
CA GLU A 571 -11.46 1.93 -8.75
C GLU A 571 -10.92 0.64 -8.10
N THR A 572 -10.55 0.70 -6.82
CA THR A 572 -10.05 -0.43 -6.01
C THR A 572 -11.07 -1.57 -5.90
N LEU A 573 -12.36 -1.22 -5.80
CA LEU A 573 -13.47 -2.17 -5.71
C LEU A 573 -14.04 -2.58 -7.07
N GLY A 574 -13.52 -2.05 -8.19
CA GLY A 574 -14.04 -2.30 -9.54
C GLY A 574 -15.45 -1.76 -9.76
N LEU A 575 -15.81 -0.65 -9.11
CA LEU A 575 -17.11 0.01 -9.18
C LEU A 575 -17.11 1.15 -10.20
N GLU A 576 -18.03 1.12 -11.17
CA GLU A 576 -18.25 2.21 -12.12
C GLU A 576 -19.50 3.03 -11.74
N LYS A 577 -19.48 3.68 -10.56
CA LYS A 577 -20.67 4.32 -9.97
C LYS A 577 -20.48 5.76 -9.53
N PRO A 578 -20.07 6.69 -10.41
CA PRO A 578 -19.78 8.08 -10.02
C PRO A 578 -20.94 8.81 -9.31
N GLY A 579 -22.20 8.44 -9.60
CA GLY A 579 -23.37 9.00 -8.91
C GLY A 579 -23.47 8.67 -7.42
N GLU A 580 -22.80 7.61 -6.94
CA GLU A 580 -22.73 7.32 -5.50
C GLU A 580 -21.86 8.36 -4.76
N ILE A 581 -20.85 8.95 -5.42
CA ILE A 581 -20.06 10.06 -4.86
C ILE A 581 -20.92 11.31 -4.73
N GLN A 582 -21.74 11.63 -5.75
CA GLN A 582 -22.68 12.75 -5.70
C GLN A 582 -23.73 12.57 -4.59
N THR A 583 -24.21 11.34 -4.43
CA THR A 583 -25.12 10.97 -3.34
C THR A 583 -24.47 11.19 -1.98
N ALA A 584 -23.19 10.84 -1.82
CA ALA A 584 -22.45 11.07 -0.59
C ALA A 584 -22.30 12.55 -0.25
N VAL A 585 -21.97 13.41 -1.23
CA VAL A 585 -21.92 14.86 -1.03
C VAL A 585 -23.31 15.40 -0.66
N ASN A 586 -24.37 14.87 -1.27
CA ASN A 586 -25.74 15.21 -0.92
C ASN A 586 -26.15 14.78 0.50
N ASN A 587 -25.55 13.70 1.02
CA ASN A 587 -25.80 13.20 2.38
C ASN A 587 -24.95 13.92 3.46
N SER A 588 -23.89 14.61 3.05
CA SER A 588 -23.02 15.37 3.97
C SER A 588 -23.79 16.47 4.69
N LYS A 589 -23.42 16.72 5.95
CA LYS A 589 -23.96 17.84 6.74
C LYS A 589 -23.62 19.22 6.13
N HIS A 590 -22.64 19.27 5.22
CA HIS A 590 -22.15 20.47 4.55
C HIS A 590 -22.65 20.65 3.12
N LYS A 591 -23.63 19.87 2.67
CA LYS A 591 -24.24 20.00 1.33
C LYS A 591 -24.55 21.46 0.98
N SER A 592 -25.27 22.15 1.87
CA SER A 592 -25.70 23.54 1.65
C SER A 592 -24.52 24.50 1.52
N ASP A 593 -23.40 24.25 2.20
CA ASP A 593 -22.22 25.10 2.13
C ASP A 593 -21.56 24.99 0.75
N PHE A 594 -21.43 23.77 0.21
CA PHE A 594 -20.94 23.54 -1.14
C PHE A 594 -21.86 24.12 -2.23
N GLU A 595 -23.17 23.92 -2.10
CA GLU A 595 -24.16 24.52 -3.01
C GLU A 595 -24.08 26.06 -2.98
N ASN A 596 -23.96 26.66 -1.80
CA ASN A 596 -23.80 28.10 -1.64
C ASN A 596 -22.52 28.62 -2.29
N PHE A 597 -21.38 27.95 -2.11
CA PHE A 597 -20.13 28.36 -2.76
C PHE A 597 -20.22 28.26 -4.29
N TYR A 598 -20.82 27.19 -4.81
CA TYR A 598 -21.03 27.05 -6.24
C TYR A 598 -21.88 28.19 -6.80
N GLU A 599 -23.01 28.52 -6.17
CA GLU A 599 -23.91 29.57 -6.62
C GLU A 599 -23.32 30.99 -6.47
N LYS A 600 -22.78 31.30 -5.29
CA LYS A 600 -22.43 32.65 -4.87
C LYS A 600 -20.98 33.02 -5.14
N SER A 601 -20.14 32.06 -5.49
CA SER A 601 -18.71 32.32 -5.74
C SER A 601 -18.28 31.83 -7.13
N LEU A 602 -18.59 30.58 -7.49
CA LEU A 602 -18.22 30.05 -8.81
C LEU A 602 -19.11 30.62 -9.92
N ALA A 603 -20.42 30.40 -9.83
CA ALA A 603 -21.37 30.84 -10.84
C ALA A 603 -21.51 32.37 -10.93
N SER A 604 -21.24 33.12 -9.85
CA SER A 604 -21.20 34.59 -9.90
C SER A 604 -19.92 35.13 -10.55
N GLY A 605 -18.86 34.33 -10.63
CA GLY A 605 -17.53 34.78 -11.04
C GLY A 605 -16.73 35.49 -9.95
N ASP A 606 -17.28 35.67 -8.75
CA ASP A 606 -16.58 36.32 -7.63
C ASP A 606 -15.29 35.57 -7.27
N ARG A 607 -15.29 34.24 -7.37
CA ARG A 607 -14.10 33.42 -7.14
C ARG A 607 -12.99 33.68 -8.16
N LEU A 608 -13.33 33.83 -9.45
CA LEU A 608 -12.33 34.16 -10.46
C LEU A 608 -11.76 35.55 -10.23
N ASN A 609 -12.61 36.53 -9.89
CA ASN A 609 -12.17 37.88 -9.53
C ASN A 609 -11.28 37.89 -8.29
N GLU A 610 -11.57 37.06 -7.30
CA GLU A 610 -10.72 36.88 -6.12
C GLU A 610 -9.35 36.32 -6.50
N LEU A 611 -9.32 35.22 -7.27
CA LEU A 611 -8.06 34.61 -7.73
C LEU A 611 -7.21 35.60 -8.56
N LEU A 612 -7.84 36.44 -9.37
CA LEU A 612 -7.19 37.47 -10.21
C LEU A 612 -6.57 38.64 -9.44
N LYS A 613 -6.80 38.76 -8.13
CA LYS A 613 -6.15 39.78 -7.28
C LYS A 613 -4.68 39.45 -7.07
N ASP A 614 -4.40 38.17 -6.83
CA ASP A 614 -3.09 37.69 -6.38
C ASP A 614 -2.39 36.80 -7.42
N ASN A 615 -3.07 36.48 -8.54
CA ASN A 615 -2.54 35.58 -9.56
C ASN A 615 -2.61 36.17 -10.97
N THR A 616 -1.73 35.66 -11.85
CA THR A 616 -1.81 35.88 -13.29
C THR A 616 -3.12 35.31 -13.86
N PHE A 617 -3.55 35.84 -15.00
CA PHE A 617 -4.80 35.42 -15.62
C PHE A 617 -4.85 33.90 -15.91
N ASP A 618 -3.73 33.36 -16.40
CA ASP A 618 -3.52 31.93 -16.64
C ASP A 618 -3.75 31.09 -15.37
N LYS A 619 -3.07 31.41 -14.27
CA LYS A 619 -3.22 30.71 -12.99
C LYS A 619 -4.63 30.80 -12.42
N ALA A 620 -5.20 32.01 -12.40
CA ALA A 620 -6.53 32.26 -11.84
C ALA A 620 -7.60 31.49 -12.61
N THR A 621 -7.55 31.52 -13.94
CA THR A 621 -8.48 30.82 -14.82
C THR A 621 -8.36 29.31 -14.68
N SER A 622 -7.13 28.80 -14.59
CA SER A 622 -6.88 27.37 -14.39
C SER A 622 -7.45 26.88 -13.05
N ALA A 623 -7.10 27.55 -11.95
CA ALA A 623 -7.60 27.19 -10.61
C ALA A 623 -9.14 27.24 -10.56
N PHE A 624 -9.74 28.32 -11.08
CA PHE A 624 -11.19 28.47 -11.15
C PHE A 624 -11.86 27.33 -11.95
N SER A 625 -11.31 26.98 -13.10
CA SER A 625 -11.89 25.96 -13.98
C SER A 625 -11.82 24.56 -13.36
N THR A 626 -10.72 24.26 -12.64
CA THR A 626 -10.58 23.03 -11.84
C THR A 626 -11.59 22.98 -10.70
N GLU A 627 -11.79 24.08 -9.97
CA GLU A 627 -12.83 24.18 -8.93
C GLU A 627 -14.22 23.95 -9.52
N VAL A 628 -14.55 24.56 -10.67
CA VAL A 628 -15.82 24.31 -11.36
C VAL A 628 -15.97 22.84 -11.76
N ALA A 629 -14.93 22.21 -12.31
CA ALA A 629 -14.96 20.80 -12.71
C ALA A 629 -15.28 19.91 -11.51
N LEU A 630 -14.54 20.09 -10.41
CA LEU A 630 -14.71 19.34 -9.17
C LEU A 630 -16.13 19.47 -8.63
N TYR A 631 -16.65 20.70 -8.51
CA TYR A 631 -17.99 20.92 -7.97
C TYR A 631 -19.08 20.35 -8.88
N ASN A 632 -18.94 20.43 -10.20
CA ASN A 632 -19.89 19.80 -11.12
C ASN A 632 -19.84 18.27 -11.08
N ALA A 633 -18.68 17.69 -10.80
CA ALA A 633 -18.53 16.25 -10.66
C ALA A 633 -19.11 15.74 -9.33
N ALA A 634 -19.00 16.54 -8.27
CA ALA A 634 -19.32 16.15 -6.90
C ALA A 634 -20.74 16.54 -6.45
N LEU A 635 -21.31 17.64 -6.97
CA LEU A 635 -22.66 18.08 -6.61
C LEU A 635 -23.74 17.45 -7.49
N ASP A 636 -24.99 17.61 -7.06
CA ASP A 636 -26.16 17.22 -7.83
C ASP A 636 -26.15 17.88 -9.23
N PRO A 637 -26.20 17.10 -10.32
CA PRO A 637 -26.23 17.63 -11.68
C PRO A 637 -27.43 18.53 -11.95
N GLU A 638 -28.59 18.28 -11.34
CA GLU A 638 -29.78 19.12 -11.48
C GLU A 638 -29.63 20.47 -10.79
N PHE A 639 -28.94 20.51 -9.65
CA PHE A 639 -28.61 21.76 -8.97
C PHE A 639 -27.65 22.60 -9.81
N THR A 640 -26.53 22.02 -10.21
CA THR A 640 -25.46 22.73 -10.91
C THR A 640 -25.88 23.23 -12.29
N ALA A 641 -26.77 22.50 -13.00
CA ALA A 641 -27.30 22.89 -14.32
C ALA A 641 -28.06 24.21 -14.33
N LYS A 642 -28.63 24.64 -13.20
CA LYS A 642 -29.36 25.91 -13.07
C LYS A 642 -28.46 27.13 -13.33
N PHE A 643 -27.14 26.96 -13.17
CA PHE A 643 -26.18 28.05 -13.22
C PHE A 643 -25.29 28.06 -14.46
N ASP A 644 -25.39 27.09 -15.37
CA ASP A 644 -24.52 26.99 -16.57
C ASP A 644 -24.48 28.27 -17.40
N GLY A 645 -25.64 28.91 -17.61
CA GLY A 645 -25.72 30.16 -18.36
C GLY A 645 -24.96 31.30 -17.67
N LYS A 646 -25.21 31.46 -16.36
CA LYS A 646 -24.60 32.49 -15.52
C LYS A 646 -23.08 32.30 -15.40
N LEU A 647 -22.64 31.06 -15.21
CA LEU A 647 -21.24 30.67 -15.12
C LEU A 647 -20.49 31.01 -16.42
N ASN A 648 -21.01 30.59 -17.58
CA ASN A 648 -20.41 30.87 -18.89
C ASN A 648 -20.30 32.37 -19.18
N GLU A 649 -21.37 33.12 -18.89
CA GLU A 649 -21.41 34.57 -19.11
C GLU A 649 -20.39 35.30 -18.23
N ASN A 650 -20.37 35.02 -16.92
CA ASN A 650 -19.45 35.66 -15.99
C ASN A 650 -17.99 35.29 -16.28
N PHE A 651 -17.72 34.02 -16.57
CA PHE A 651 -16.40 33.58 -17.00
C PHE A 651 -15.93 34.33 -18.26
N SER A 652 -16.80 34.44 -19.27
CA SER A 652 -16.51 35.17 -20.53
C SER A 652 -16.17 36.63 -20.25
N ASN A 653 -16.97 37.30 -19.43
CA ASN A 653 -16.84 38.74 -19.18
C ASN A 653 -15.57 39.05 -18.41
N ILE A 654 -15.32 38.33 -17.31
CA ILE A 654 -14.10 38.49 -16.51
C ILE A 654 -12.86 38.17 -17.35
N SER A 655 -12.93 37.12 -18.19
CA SER A 655 -11.85 36.75 -19.10
C SER A 655 -11.55 37.82 -20.15
N LYS A 656 -12.57 38.45 -20.75
CA LYS A 656 -12.36 39.57 -21.69
C LYS A 656 -11.59 40.73 -21.07
N GLU A 657 -11.89 41.04 -19.81
CA GLU A 657 -11.28 42.16 -19.10
C GLU A 657 -9.85 41.88 -18.65
N ASN A 658 -9.50 40.60 -18.47
CA ASN A 658 -8.23 40.21 -17.83
C ASN A 658 -7.32 39.33 -18.71
N ALA A 659 -7.74 38.84 -19.88
CA ALA A 659 -6.93 37.94 -20.71
C ALA A 659 -5.58 38.52 -21.14
N PHE A 660 -5.51 39.85 -21.30
CA PHE A 660 -4.28 40.57 -21.65
C PHE A 660 -3.61 41.24 -20.45
N LYS A 661 -4.13 41.02 -19.23
CA LYS A 661 -3.53 41.50 -17.99
C LYS A 661 -2.19 40.79 -17.84
N ASN A 662 -1.11 41.56 -17.88
CA ASN A 662 0.30 41.13 -17.85
C ASN A 662 0.92 40.74 -19.22
N ALA A 663 0.24 40.94 -20.34
CA ALA A 663 0.83 40.75 -21.66
C ALA A 663 1.50 42.05 -22.16
N SER A 664 2.63 41.90 -22.86
CA SER A 664 3.45 43.02 -23.36
C SER A 664 3.54 43.05 -24.88
N PHE A 665 4.08 44.15 -25.44
CA PHE A 665 4.39 44.18 -26.86
C PHE A 665 5.57 43.26 -27.22
N ASP A 666 6.51 43.03 -26.29
CA ASP A 666 7.66 42.17 -26.53
C ASP A 666 7.27 40.69 -26.73
N ASP A 667 6.20 40.25 -26.06
CA ASP A 667 5.57 38.95 -26.32
C ASP A 667 5.17 38.81 -27.79
N LEU A 668 4.56 39.85 -28.35
CA LEU A 668 4.12 39.84 -29.75
C LEU A 668 5.29 39.89 -30.73
N LYS A 669 6.37 40.61 -30.39
CA LYS A 669 7.60 40.66 -31.19
C LYS A 669 8.26 39.29 -31.27
N LEU A 670 8.37 38.57 -30.16
CA LEU A 670 8.93 37.21 -30.13
C LEU A 670 8.16 36.26 -31.06
N ALA A 671 6.84 36.39 -31.15
CA ALA A 671 6.01 35.51 -31.97
C ALA A 671 5.92 35.91 -33.45
N PHE A 672 5.75 37.19 -33.75
CA PHE A 672 5.43 37.69 -35.09
C PHE A 672 6.39 38.75 -35.64
N GLY A 673 7.38 39.17 -34.86
CA GLY A 673 8.44 40.05 -35.33
C GLY A 673 9.39 39.34 -36.28
N VAL A 674 9.97 40.08 -37.22
CA VAL A 674 11.14 39.61 -37.98
C VAL A 674 12.30 39.49 -36.99
N ASP A 675 12.84 38.28 -36.84
CA ASP A 675 13.90 37.94 -35.89
C ASP A 675 13.60 38.36 -34.43
N GLY A 676 12.32 38.38 -34.04
CA GLY A 676 11.90 38.83 -32.71
C GLY A 676 11.89 40.35 -32.51
N GLY A 677 12.03 41.15 -33.58
CA GLY A 677 12.11 42.61 -33.53
C GLY A 677 10.80 43.37 -33.78
N ASP A 678 10.86 44.70 -33.76
CA ASP A 678 9.69 45.59 -33.85
C ASP A 678 8.96 45.59 -35.21
N ARG A 679 9.59 45.03 -36.25
CA ARG A 679 9.01 44.94 -37.59
C ARG A 679 8.16 43.68 -37.70
N LEU A 680 6.87 43.85 -38.00
CA LEU A 680 5.96 42.73 -38.23
C LEU A 680 6.37 41.88 -39.43
N ASP A 681 6.41 40.56 -39.25
CA ASP A 681 6.57 39.56 -40.31
C ASP A 681 5.21 39.26 -40.96
N GLU A 682 4.83 40.11 -41.92
CA GLU A 682 3.52 40.05 -42.58
C GLU A 682 3.33 38.76 -43.40
N GLU A 683 4.39 38.21 -43.99
CA GLU A 683 4.32 36.95 -44.76
C GLU A 683 4.03 35.75 -43.86
N LYS A 684 4.68 35.69 -42.68
CA LYS A 684 4.42 34.67 -41.66
C LYS A 684 2.97 34.73 -41.19
N VAL A 685 2.47 35.90 -40.78
CA VAL A 685 1.08 36.06 -40.31
C VAL A 685 0.08 35.71 -41.42
N LYS A 686 0.36 36.13 -42.66
CA LYS A 686 -0.47 35.79 -43.83
C LYS A 686 -0.57 34.28 -44.05
N SER A 687 0.56 33.57 -43.95
CA SER A 687 0.59 32.11 -44.13
C SER A 687 -0.27 31.37 -43.11
N TYR A 688 -0.26 31.80 -41.84
CA TYR A 688 -1.08 31.20 -40.79
C TYR A 688 -2.58 31.41 -41.08
N LEU A 689 -2.97 32.65 -41.42
CA LEU A 689 -4.35 32.99 -41.72
C LEU A 689 -4.88 32.28 -42.98
N GLU A 690 -4.05 32.10 -44.02
CA GLU A 690 -4.42 31.34 -45.22
C GLU A 690 -4.69 29.87 -44.90
N GLN A 691 -3.86 29.26 -44.06
CA GLN A 691 -4.05 27.88 -43.61
C GLN A 691 -5.32 27.74 -42.76
N ILE A 692 -5.61 28.71 -41.89
CA ILE A 692 -6.82 28.72 -41.06
C ILE A 692 -8.07 28.91 -41.90
N ASN A 693 -8.06 29.82 -42.87
CA ASN A 693 -9.18 30.04 -43.78
C ASN A 693 -9.50 28.79 -44.62
N LYS A 694 -8.47 28.02 -45.00
CA LYS A 694 -8.62 26.75 -45.71
C LYS A 694 -9.23 25.66 -44.82
N ASP A 695 -8.71 25.53 -43.60
CA ASP A 695 -9.05 24.41 -42.71
C ASP A 695 -10.34 24.68 -41.90
N ASN A 696 -10.56 25.92 -41.44
CA ASN A 696 -11.62 26.31 -40.50
C ASN A 696 -12.28 27.68 -40.84
N PRO A 697 -12.87 27.86 -42.05
CA PRO A 697 -13.41 29.15 -42.51
C PRO A 697 -14.55 29.72 -41.64
N GLU A 698 -15.28 28.86 -40.93
CA GLU A 698 -16.34 29.20 -39.98
C GLU A 698 -15.86 30.03 -38.77
N LEU A 699 -14.58 30.00 -38.43
CA LEU A 699 -13.99 30.85 -37.37
C LEU A 699 -13.83 32.31 -37.81
N LEU A 700 -13.89 32.57 -39.12
CA LEU A 700 -13.65 33.88 -39.72
C LEU A 700 -14.88 34.36 -40.49
N VAL A 701 -16.06 33.79 -40.22
CA VAL A 701 -17.29 34.16 -40.91
C VAL A 701 -17.83 35.48 -40.36
N ASN A 702 -18.33 36.31 -41.26
CA ASN A 702 -18.97 37.59 -40.96
C ASN A 702 -20.50 37.42 -40.88
N GLU A 703 -21.17 38.39 -40.26
CA GLU A 703 -22.64 38.39 -40.12
C GLU A 703 -23.38 38.27 -41.46
N ASN A 704 -22.79 38.80 -42.54
CA ASN A 704 -23.32 38.77 -43.89
C ASN A 704 -23.12 37.42 -44.62
N GLY A 705 -22.59 36.40 -43.94
CA GLY A 705 -22.34 35.07 -44.50
C GLY A 705 -21.16 35.00 -45.47
N THR A 706 -20.21 35.94 -45.41
CA THR A 706 -18.93 35.87 -46.13
C THR A 706 -17.78 35.55 -45.17
N VAL A 707 -16.71 34.94 -45.65
CA VAL A 707 -15.50 34.69 -44.84
C VAL A 707 -14.57 35.89 -44.97
N ALA A 708 -14.06 36.39 -43.84
CA ALA A 708 -13.13 37.50 -43.79
C ALA A 708 -11.85 37.18 -44.60
N LYS A 709 -11.43 38.12 -45.45
CA LYS A 709 -10.21 37.93 -46.24
C LYS A 709 -8.97 38.08 -45.37
N THR A 710 -7.95 37.26 -45.64
CA THR A 710 -6.65 37.34 -44.96
C THR A 710 -6.08 38.75 -44.92
N ASP A 711 -6.11 39.48 -46.04
CA ASP A 711 -5.57 40.85 -46.11
C ASP A 711 -6.35 41.84 -45.23
N GLN A 712 -7.65 41.61 -44.98
CA GLN A 712 -8.45 42.45 -44.08
C GLN A 712 -8.07 42.21 -42.61
N ILE A 713 -7.86 40.95 -42.23
CA ILE A 713 -7.39 40.58 -40.88
C ILE A 713 -5.97 41.10 -40.65
N LEU A 714 -5.07 40.90 -41.62
CA LEU A 714 -3.69 41.37 -41.55
C LEU A 714 -3.61 42.91 -41.45
N ALA A 715 -4.42 43.63 -42.22
CA ALA A 715 -4.49 45.09 -42.12
C ALA A 715 -4.98 45.56 -40.74
N GLY A 716 -5.97 44.88 -40.16
CA GLY A 716 -6.44 45.14 -38.80
C GLY A 716 -5.37 44.86 -37.74
N PHE A 717 -4.69 43.72 -37.85
CA PHE A 717 -3.62 43.31 -36.95
C PHE A 717 -2.44 44.28 -37.00
N ARG A 718 -2.00 44.65 -38.21
CA ARG A 718 -0.95 45.64 -38.46
C ARG A 718 -1.29 47.01 -37.87
N GLY A 719 -2.53 47.46 -38.02
CA GLY A 719 -2.98 48.73 -37.44
C GLY A 719 -2.80 48.76 -35.92
N SER A 720 -3.18 47.69 -35.23
CA SER A 720 -3.00 47.55 -33.78
C SER A 720 -1.53 47.34 -33.38
N TRP A 721 -0.75 46.60 -34.18
CA TRP A 721 0.70 46.44 -34.01
C TRP A 721 1.44 47.77 -34.04
N ASP A 722 1.11 48.64 -35.00
CA ASP A 722 1.74 49.95 -35.14
C ASP A 722 1.42 50.90 -33.96
N VAL A 723 0.23 50.79 -33.36
CA VAL A 723 -0.13 51.54 -32.15
C VAL A 723 0.73 51.13 -30.95
N LEU A 724 0.94 49.82 -30.77
CA LEU A 724 1.80 49.26 -29.73
C LEU A 724 3.28 49.63 -29.95
N ARG A 725 3.76 49.52 -31.20
CA ARG A 725 5.13 49.89 -31.59
C ARG A 725 5.47 51.35 -31.34
N GLN A 726 4.47 52.24 -31.44
CA GLN A 726 4.65 53.67 -31.15
C GLN A 726 4.62 53.99 -29.65
N GLY A 727 4.42 53.00 -28.77
CA GLY A 727 4.46 53.15 -27.31
C GLY A 727 3.29 53.94 -26.72
N THR A 728 2.21 54.17 -27.49
CA THR A 728 1.10 55.04 -27.08
C THR A 728 0.06 54.35 -26.19
N LYS A 729 0.07 53.01 -26.13
CA LYS A 729 -0.81 52.17 -25.30
C LYS A 729 -0.15 50.84 -24.98
N SER A 730 -0.54 50.23 -23.85
CA SER A 730 -0.14 48.84 -23.53
C SER A 730 -1.09 47.81 -24.14
N LEU A 731 -0.62 46.56 -24.27
CA LEU A 731 -1.45 45.45 -24.76
C LEU A 731 -2.61 45.15 -23.80
N ALA A 732 -2.41 45.32 -22.49
CA ALA A 732 -3.46 45.24 -21.49
C ALA A 732 -4.57 46.30 -21.69
N GLU A 733 -4.20 47.55 -22.02
CA GLU A 733 -5.16 48.63 -22.30
C GLU A 733 -5.93 48.42 -23.61
N LEU A 734 -5.30 47.82 -24.62
CA LEU A 734 -5.93 47.49 -25.89
C LEU A 734 -6.80 46.23 -25.80
N GLY A 735 -6.42 45.25 -24.98
CA GLY A 735 -7.06 43.94 -24.85
C GLY A 735 -8.60 43.94 -24.84
N PRO A 736 -9.25 44.71 -23.94
CA PRO A 736 -10.71 44.81 -23.90
C PRO A 736 -11.30 45.31 -25.23
N THR A 737 -10.64 46.24 -25.91
CA THR A 737 -11.08 46.76 -27.22
C THR A 737 -10.77 45.81 -28.38
N LEU A 738 -9.76 44.95 -28.24
CA LEU A 738 -9.44 43.88 -29.20
C LEU A 738 -10.48 42.75 -29.15
N LEU A 739 -10.94 42.38 -27.95
CA LEU A 739 -11.96 41.34 -27.75
C LEU A 739 -13.40 41.85 -27.87
N ASN A 740 -13.62 43.14 -27.64
CA ASN A 740 -14.91 43.79 -27.74
C ASN A 740 -14.78 45.26 -28.17
N PRO A 741 -14.80 45.56 -29.47
CA PRO A 741 -14.74 46.92 -29.96
C PRO A 741 -16.09 47.62 -29.75
N SER A 742 -16.30 48.16 -28.56
CA SER A 742 -17.44 49.04 -28.27
C SER A 742 -17.37 50.39 -29.02
N ALA A 743 -16.36 50.63 -29.87
CA ALA A 743 -16.17 51.87 -30.59
C ALA A 743 -15.58 51.70 -32.01
N LYS A 744 -16.32 51.04 -32.92
CA LYS A 744 -16.45 51.41 -34.35
C LYS A 744 -17.35 50.39 -35.05
N ALA A 745 -18.52 50.83 -35.48
CA ALA A 745 -19.54 50.05 -36.19
C ALA A 745 -19.14 49.57 -37.62
N ALA A 746 -17.86 49.31 -37.88
CA ALA A 746 -17.32 49.12 -39.24
C ALA A 746 -16.40 47.91 -39.43
N ALA A 747 -16.16 47.09 -38.41
CA ALA A 747 -15.39 45.85 -38.57
C ALA A 747 -16.33 44.63 -38.49
N ASP A 748 -16.34 43.81 -39.53
CA ASP A 748 -17.12 42.56 -39.54
C ASP A 748 -16.58 41.57 -38.49
N LYS A 749 -17.46 40.79 -37.85
CA LYS A 749 -17.11 39.88 -36.74
C LYS A 749 -15.97 38.91 -37.04
N GLY A 750 -15.94 38.31 -38.23
CA GLY A 750 -14.88 37.38 -38.62
C GLY A 750 -13.50 38.06 -38.74
N VAL A 751 -13.46 39.35 -39.08
CA VAL A 751 -12.21 40.14 -39.04
C VAL A 751 -11.75 40.34 -37.60
N LEU A 752 -12.68 40.63 -36.69
CA LEU A 752 -12.39 40.84 -35.28
C LEU A 752 -11.91 39.57 -34.59
N HIS A 753 -12.56 38.43 -34.83
CA HIS A 753 -12.13 37.11 -34.34
C HIS A 753 -10.70 36.78 -34.79
N GLY A 754 -10.39 37.03 -36.07
CA GLY A 754 -9.05 36.85 -36.63
C GLY A 754 -8.00 37.74 -35.97
N VAL A 755 -8.27 39.05 -35.85
CA VAL A 755 -7.33 40.01 -35.25
C VAL A 755 -7.08 39.70 -33.78
N SER A 756 -8.14 39.52 -32.99
CA SER A 756 -8.04 39.21 -31.57
C SER A 756 -7.36 37.86 -31.31
N GLY A 757 -7.65 36.86 -32.13
CA GLY A 757 -7.00 35.56 -32.07
C GLY A 757 -5.51 35.61 -32.38
N LEU A 758 -5.06 36.45 -33.32
CA LEU A 758 -3.63 36.67 -33.57
C LEU A 758 -2.94 37.27 -32.34
N PHE A 759 -3.55 38.24 -31.66
CA PHE A 759 -2.97 38.80 -30.44
C PHE A 759 -2.84 37.76 -29.32
N MET A 760 -3.85 36.90 -29.11
CA MET A 760 -3.76 35.80 -28.14
C MET A 760 -2.76 34.72 -28.57
N ALA A 761 -2.65 34.43 -29.86
CA ALA A 761 -1.68 33.50 -30.41
C ALA A 761 -0.26 34.00 -30.16
N GLY A 762 0.00 35.29 -30.35
CA GLY A 762 1.31 35.88 -30.12
C GLY A 762 1.80 35.69 -28.69
N ILE A 763 0.93 35.95 -27.71
CA ILE A 763 1.27 35.74 -26.29
C ILE A 763 1.43 34.26 -25.96
N THR A 764 0.60 33.39 -26.55
CA THR A 764 0.66 31.94 -26.31
C THR A 764 1.97 31.35 -26.88
N ILE A 765 2.36 31.78 -28.08
CA ILE A 765 3.62 31.37 -28.72
C ILE A 765 4.83 31.91 -27.95
N SER A 766 4.80 33.17 -27.53
CA SER A 766 5.92 33.79 -26.80
C SER A 766 6.19 33.12 -25.46
N LYS A 767 5.14 32.82 -24.69
CA LYS A 767 5.25 32.07 -23.43
C LYS A 767 5.88 30.70 -23.64
N GLY A 768 5.54 30.01 -24.74
CA GLY A 768 6.18 28.75 -25.09
C GLY A 768 7.66 28.86 -25.41
N VAL A 769 8.07 29.92 -26.10
CA VAL A 769 9.48 30.23 -26.36
C VAL A 769 10.23 30.58 -25.08
N GLN A 770 9.62 31.37 -24.20
CA GLN A 770 10.19 31.75 -22.91
C GLN A 770 10.34 30.56 -21.96
N SER A 771 9.42 29.59 -22.01
CA SER A 771 9.49 28.35 -21.22
C SER A 771 10.42 27.29 -21.81
N GLY A 772 11.36 27.65 -22.69
CA GLY A 772 12.35 26.75 -23.28
C GLY A 772 11.85 25.88 -24.44
N GLY A 773 10.58 25.99 -24.85
CA GLY A 773 10.01 25.22 -25.97
C GLY A 773 10.14 25.98 -27.30
N ASN A 774 10.63 25.32 -28.36
CA ASN A 774 10.64 25.91 -29.71
C ASN A 774 9.55 25.26 -30.58
N PRO A 775 8.29 25.76 -30.56
CA PRO A 775 7.19 25.13 -31.25
C PRO A 775 7.44 25.09 -32.77
N THR A 776 7.13 23.95 -33.39
CA THR A 776 7.18 23.79 -34.84
C THR A 776 6.20 24.73 -35.54
N GLU A 777 6.42 25.03 -36.82
CA GLU A 777 5.51 25.88 -37.60
C GLU A 777 4.07 25.32 -37.64
N ARG A 778 3.90 23.99 -37.64
CA ARG A 778 2.58 23.37 -37.54
C ARG A 778 1.92 23.63 -36.18
N GLN A 779 2.67 23.51 -35.09
CA GLN A 779 2.18 23.84 -33.75
C GLN A 779 1.81 25.33 -33.62
N LYS A 780 2.58 26.25 -34.23
CA LYS A 780 2.23 27.68 -34.25
C LYS A 780 0.91 27.94 -34.98
N VAL A 781 0.65 27.25 -36.09
CA VAL A 781 -0.64 27.31 -36.81
C VAL A 781 -1.79 26.75 -35.97
N ASP A 782 -1.58 25.61 -35.31
CA ASP A 782 -2.61 25.00 -34.45
C ASP A 782 -2.90 25.88 -33.21
N ILE A 783 -1.88 26.48 -32.60
CA ILE A 783 -1.99 27.50 -31.52
C ILE A 783 -2.78 28.72 -32.01
N THR A 784 -2.46 29.22 -33.21
CA THR A 784 -3.14 30.38 -33.79
C THR A 784 -4.62 30.08 -34.07
N THR A 785 -4.92 28.88 -34.59
CA THR A 785 -6.29 28.40 -34.81
C THR A 785 -7.06 28.35 -33.50
N GLY A 786 -6.48 27.74 -32.46
CA GLY A 786 -7.09 27.67 -31.13
C GLY A 786 -7.29 29.06 -30.50
N SER A 787 -6.37 29.99 -30.72
CA SER A 787 -6.46 31.35 -30.20
C SER A 787 -7.58 32.17 -30.85
N ILE A 788 -7.78 32.04 -32.17
CA ILE A 788 -8.93 32.63 -32.89
C ILE A 788 -10.24 32.03 -32.38
N GLN A 789 -10.29 30.71 -32.20
CA GLN A 789 -11.46 30.05 -31.67
C GLN A 789 -11.76 30.52 -30.23
N THR A 790 -10.76 30.61 -29.37
CA THR A 790 -10.88 31.16 -28.01
C THR A 790 -11.35 32.62 -28.02
N ALA A 791 -10.80 33.46 -28.90
CA ALA A 791 -11.23 34.84 -29.06
C ALA A 791 -12.69 34.94 -29.45
N THR A 792 -13.11 34.09 -30.39
CA THR A 792 -14.49 33.98 -30.84
C THR A 792 -15.42 33.63 -29.67
N LEU A 793 -15.06 32.62 -28.87
CA LEU A 793 -15.86 32.20 -27.72
C LEU A 793 -15.95 33.29 -26.66
N LEU A 794 -14.83 33.94 -26.34
CA LEU A 794 -14.85 35.08 -25.45
C LEU A 794 -15.79 36.14 -26.03
N THR A 795 -15.51 36.68 -27.21
CA THR A 795 -16.30 37.73 -27.87
C THR A 795 -17.80 37.41 -27.89
N GLU A 796 -18.20 36.22 -28.35
CA GLU A 796 -19.61 35.84 -28.47
C GLU A 796 -20.28 35.45 -27.15
N GLY A 797 -19.53 35.19 -26.07
CA GLY A 797 -20.10 34.82 -24.76
C GLY A 797 -20.32 33.31 -24.58
N GLY A 798 -19.40 32.51 -25.13
CA GLY A 798 -19.35 31.05 -24.97
C GLY A 798 -19.90 30.27 -26.16
N ILE A 799 -19.82 28.94 -26.05
CA ILE A 799 -20.08 27.97 -27.13
C ILE A 799 -21.52 28.07 -27.65
N LYS A 800 -22.49 28.21 -26.73
CA LYS A 800 -23.90 28.31 -27.09
C LYS A 800 -24.17 29.57 -27.92
N ALA A 801 -23.66 30.71 -27.49
CA ALA A 801 -23.85 31.98 -28.20
C ALA A 801 -23.16 31.95 -29.57
N TRP A 802 -21.97 31.33 -29.66
CA TRP A 802 -21.32 31.10 -30.95
C TRP A 802 -22.11 30.15 -31.88
N LYS A 803 -22.68 29.06 -31.34
CA LYS A 803 -23.58 28.16 -32.10
C LYS A 803 -24.80 28.92 -32.62
N ASP A 804 -25.39 29.78 -31.79
CA ASP A 804 -26.56 30.58 -32.17
C ASP A 804 -26.19 31.65 -33.20
N TYR A 805 -25.00 32.25 -33.10
CA TYR A 805 -24.43 33.13 -34.12
C TYR A 805 -24.31 32.42 -35.48
N LEU A 806 -23.66 31.24 -35.50
CA LEU A 806 -23.47 30.46 -36.73
C LEU A 806 -24.80 30.01 -37.34
N LYS A 807 -25.75 29.56 -36.52
CA LYS A 807 -27.12 29.24 -36.99
C LYS A 807 -27.80 30.46 -37.61
N THR A 808 -27.70 31.61 -36.95
CA THR A 808 -28.26 32.87 -37.47
C THR A 808 -27.66 33.24 -38.83
N VAL A 809 -26.34 33.04 -39.01
CA VAL A 809 -25.66 33.24 -40.30
C VAL A 809 -26.19 32.26 -41.35
N ALA A 810 -26.32 30.98 -41.01
CA ALA A 810 -26.84 29.96 -41.92
C ALA A 810 -28.29 30.23 -42.34
N ASP A 811 -29.14 30.66 -41.41
CA ASP A 811 -30.56 30.94 -41.64
C ASP A 811 -30.77 32.20 -42.49
N LYS A 812 -29.96 33.24 -42.27
CA LYS A 812 -30.03 34.49 -43.05
C LYS A 812 -29.36 34.39 -44.42
N HIS A 813 -28.38 33.50 -44.57
CA HIS A 813 -27.58 33.36 -45.79
C HIS A 813 -27.50 31.90 -46.29
N PRO A 814 -28.64 31.21 -46.48
CA PRO A 814 -28.66 29.78 -46.80
C PRO A 814 -28.07 29.44 -48.16
N ASP A 815 -27.96 30.43 -49.06
CA ASP A 815 -27.48 30.23 -50.43
C ASP A 815 -25.95 30.34 -50.59
N THR A 816 -25.26 30.94 -49.61
CA THR A 816 -23.80 31.10 -49.66
C THR A 816 -23.09 29.77 -49.42
N ALA A 817 -21.86 29.62 -49.91
CA ALA A 817 -21.08 28.40 -49.73
C ALA A 817 -20.89 28.06 -48.24
N ILE A 818 -20.64 29.08 -47.40
CA ILE A 818 -20.47 28.92 -45.95
C ILE A 818 -21.81 28.70 -45.24
N GLY A 819 -22.89 29.39 -45.63
CA GLY A 819 -24.23 29.16 -45.07
C GLY A 819 -24.75 27.75 -45.36
N LYS A 820 -24.47 27.20 -46.55
CA LYS A 820 -24.73 25.78 -46.88
C LYS A 820 -23.87 24.82 -46.05
N LYS A 821 -22.60 25.15 -45.81
CA LYS A 821 -21.68 24.34 -44.98
C LYS A 821 -22.18 24.29 -43.53
N ILE A 822 -22.54 25.45 -42.96
CA ILE A 822 -23.04 25.57 -41.58
C ILE A 822 -24.44 24.95 -41.44
N GLY A 823 -25.36 25.22 -42.36
CA GLY A 823 -26.74 24.70 -42.30
C GLY A 823 -26.83 23.17 -42.46
N LYS A 824 -25.78 22.53 -43.01
CA LYS A 824 -25.64 21.06 -43.09
C LYS A 824 -24.86 20.46 -41.92
N MET A 825 -24.35 21.29 -41.01
CA MET A 825 -23.56 20.85 -39.88
C MET A 825 -24.48 20.13 -38.89
N SER A 826 -24.31 18.81 -38.77
CA SER A 826 -24.97 18.07 -37.69
C SER A 826 -24.39 18.45 -36.33
N GLU A 827 -25.06 18.08 -35.24
CA GLU A 827 -24.47 18.27 -33.90
C GLU A 827 -23.12 17.55 -33.74
N THR A 828 -22.93 16.41 -34.40
CA THR A 828 -21.65 15.69 -34.46
C THR A 828 -20.57 16.48 -35.22
N ASN A 829 -20.94 17.17 -36.30
CA ASN A 829 -20.01 18.03 -37.04
C ASN A 829 -19.63 19.30 -36.25
N PHE A 830 -20.57 19.84 -35.47
CA PHE A 830 -20.29 20.96 -34.58
C PHE A 830 -19.35 20.54 -33.42
N LYS A 831 -19.54 19.33 -32.88
CA LYS A 831 -18.62 18.71 -31.92
C LYS A 831 -17.21 18.50 -32.50
N SER A 832 -17.10 18.12 -33.78
CA SER A 832 -15.80 18.00 -34.46
C SER A 832 -15.07 19.33 -34.67
N LEU A 833 -15.80 20.44 -34.68
CA LEU A 833 -15.24 21.79 -34.72
C LEU A 833 -14.63 22.22 -33.38
N THR A 834 -15.16 21.68 -32.29
CA THR A 834 -14.60 21.82 -30.95
C THR A 834 -13.49 20.80 -30.66
N ASP A 835 -13.36 19.69 -31.42
CA ASP A 835 -12.22 18.76 -31.32
C ASP A 835 -10.87 19.39 -31.69
N ASN A 836 -10.88 20.49 -32.45
CA ASN A 836 -9.68 21.31 -32.65
C ASN A 836 -9.17 21.93 -31.34
N TRP A 837 -9.99 22.00 -30.28
CA TRP A 837 -9.50 22.30 -28.93
C TRP A 837 -8.57 21.23 -28.44
N THR A 838 -8.88 19.95 -28.58
CA THR A 838 -7.96 18.89 -28.15
C THR A 838 -6.65 18.94 -28.93
N LYS A 839 -6.66 19.36 -30.20
CA LYS A 839 -5.43 19.55 -30.99
C LYS A 839 -4.64 20.80 -30.57
N ALA A 840 -5.31 21.93 -30.35
CA ALA A 840 -4.68 23.15 -29.85
C ALA A 840 -4.18 22.99 -28.40
N GLU A 841 -4.94 22.27 -27.57
CA GLU A 841 -4.61 21.82 -26.22
C GLU A 841 -3.40 20.90 -26.30
N ASN A 842 -3.39 19.86 -27.15
CA ASN A 842 -2.23 18.97 -27.33
C ASN A 842 -0.99 19.70 -27.89
N ALA A 843 -1.17 20.70 -28.76
CA ALA A 843 -0.08 21.55 -29.24
C ALA A 843 0.42 22.56 -28.19
N ALA A 844 -0.45 22.94 -27.24
CA ALA A 844 -0.16 23.83 -26.12
C ALA A 844 0.24 23.10 -24.82
N LYS A 845 0.04 21.77 -24.75
CA LYS A 845 0.42 20.87 -23.65
C LYS A 845 1.94 20.83 -23.57
N GLY A 846 2.48 21.75 -22.77
CA GLY A 846 3.93 21.93 -22.58
C GLY A 846 4.40 23.39 -22.57
N ILE A 847 3.57 24.35 -23.02
CA ILE A 847 3.99 25.75 -23.25
C ILE A 847 3.17 26.83 -22.53
N GLY A 848 2.18 26.47 -21.69
CA GLY A 848 1.57 27.40 -20.71
C GLY A 848 0.84 28.62 -21.28
N GLY A 849 0.19 28.52 -22.45
CA GLY A 849 -0.37 29.68 -23.14
C GLY A 849 -1.84 30.01 -22.86
N LEU A 850 -2.18 31.31 -22.87
CA LEU A 850 -3.50 31.88 -22.56
C LEU A 850 -4.64 31.22 -23.34
N ALA A 851 -4.43 30.95 -24.63
CA ALA A 851 -5.46 30.36 -25.49
C ALA A 851 -5.82 28.92 -25.11
N GLY A 852 -4.82 28.12 -24.68
CA GLY A 852 -5.02 26.74 -24.25
C GLY A 852 -5.77 26.64 -22.92
N ILE A 853 -5.48 27.55 -21.99
CA ILE A 853 -6.13 27.59 -20.66
C ILE A 853 -7.60 27.94 -20.78
N VAL A 854 -7.95 28.98 -21.56
CA VAL A 854 -9.36 29.37 -21.76
C VAL A 854 -10.12 28.32 -22.58
N ALA A 855 -9.49 27.72 -23.59
CA ALA A 855 -10.11 26.60 -24.33
C ALA A 855 -10.37 25.39 -23.42
N GLY A 856 -9.42 25.07 -22.53
CA GLY A 856 -9.58 24.02 -21.52
C GLY A 856 -10.75 24.28 -20.57
N ALA A 857 -10.90 25.54 -20.11
CA ALA A 857 -12.02 25.95 -19.26
C ALA A 857 -13.40 25.71 -19.92
N TYR A 858 -13.55 26.11 -21.18
CA TYR A 858 -14.80 25.84 -21.93
C TYR A 858 -15.00 24.36 -22.23
N GLY A 859 -13.92 23.59 -22.43
CA GLY A 859 -13.96 22.13 -22.54
C GLY A 859 -14.51 21.46 -21.29
N ILE A 860 -14.18 21.97 -20.10
CA ILE A 860 -14.77 21.52 -18.82
C ILE A 860 -16.28 21.79 -18.81
N PHE A 861 -16.70 23.02 -19.15
CA PHE A 861 -18.12 23.39 -19.11
C PHE A 861 -18.96 22.57 -20.11
N ASP A 862 -18.44 22.28 -21.30
CA ASP A 862 -19.10 21.43 -22.29
C ASP A 862 -19.08 19.94 -21.91
N GLY A 863 -17.99 19.47 -21.29
CA GLY A 863 -17.88 18.11 -20.77
C GLY A 863 -18.93 17.81 -19.71
N VAL A 864 -19.18 18.76 -18.80
CA VAL A 864 -20.27 18.69 -17.80
C VAL A 864 -21.63 18.57 -18.48
N GLN A 865 -21.90 19.36 -19.51
CA GLN A 865 -23.14 19.25 -20.27
C GLN A 865 -23.29 17.90 -20.99
N SER A 866 -22.19 17.33 -21.49
CA SER A 866 -22.18 16.05 -22.18
C SER A 866 -22.50 14.89 -21.24
N ILE A 867 -21.93 14.88 -20.02
CA ILE A 867 -22.25 13.90 -18.98
C ILE A 867 -23.73 13.95 -18.60
N ARG A 868 -24.29 15.15 -18.39
CA ARG A 868 -25.72 15.33 -18.07
C ARG A 868 -26.66 14.82 -19.17
N LYS A 869 -26.20 14.81 -20.42
CA LYS A 869 -26.96 14.31 -21.59
C LYS A 869 -26.75 12.81 -21.85
N GLY A 870 -26.03 12.11 -20.98
CA GLY A 870 -25.79 10.67 -21.07
C GLY A 870 -24.54 10.27 -21.88
N ASP A 871 -23.74 11.23 -22.37
CA ASP A 871 -22.44 10.97 -23.00
C ASP A 871 -21.34 11.01 -21.93
N THR A 872 -21.28 9.94 -21.13
CA THR A 872 -20.34 9.83 -19.99
C THR A 872 -18.89 9.65 -20.44
N VAL A 873 -18.65 8.96 -21.56
CA VAL A 873 -17.30 8.72 -22.11
C VAL A 873 -16.74 9.99 -22.74
N GLY A 874 -17.48 10.65 -23.63
CA GLY A 874 -17.05 11.89 -24.26
C GLY A 874 -16.93 13.04 -23.26
N GLY A 875 -17.93 13.20 -22.37
CA GLY A 875 -17.90 14.25 -21.36
C GLY A 875 -16.85 14.01 -20.26
N GLY A 876 -16.59 12.75 -19.91
CA GLY A 876 -15.46 12.37 -19.04
C GLY A 876 -14.12 12.76 -19.65
N ILE A 877 -13.88 12.40 -20.91
CA ILE A 877 -12.66 12.78 -21.65
C ILE A 877 -12.49 14.30 -21.73
N SER A 878 -13.56 15.08 -21.97
CA SER A 878 -13.49 16.54 -22.04
C SER A 878 -13.21 17.22 -20.69
N ILE A 879 -13.78 16.71 -19.59
CA ILE A 879 -13.45 17.17 -18.23
C ILE A 879 -11.99 16.83 -17.91
N THR A 880 -11.55 15.62 -18.25
CA THR A 880 -10.19 15.13 -18.06
C THR A 880 -9.16 15.91 -18.89
N SER A 881 -9.40 16.16 -20.18
CA SER A 881 -8.50 16.92 -21.03
C SER A 881 -8.46 18.40 -20.64
N GLY A 882 -9.62 19.01 -20.37
CA GLY A 882 -9.73 20.40 -19.93
C GLY A 882 -9.05 20.67 -18.58
N SER A 883 -9.13 19.73 -17.64
CA SER A 883 -8.40 19.80 -16.36
C SER A 883 -6.89 19.56 -16.51
N LEU A 884 -6.44 18.66 -17.39
CA LEU A 884 -5.02 18.50 -17.73
C LEU A 884 -4.42 19.76 -18.40
N GLY A 885 -5.17 20.41 -19.30
CA GLY A 885 -4.76 21.67 -19.94
C GLY A 885 -4.67 22.84 -18.96
N ALA A 886 -5.58 22.91 -17.99
CA ALA A 886 -5.54 23.87 -16.89
C ALA A 886 -4.33 23.61 -15.96
N LEU A 887 -4.10 22.35 -15.56
CA LEU A 887 -2.99 21.96 -14.69
C LEU A 887 -1.61 22.16 -15.34
N ALA A 888 -1.48 21.89 -16.64
CA ALA A 888 -0.24 22.13 -17.40
C ALA A 888 0.16 23.62 -17.45
N GLY A 889 -0.80 24.55 -17.34
CA GLY A 889 -0.56 25.99 -17.26
C GLY A 889 -0.14 26.49 -15.86
N LEU A 890 -0.30 25.68 -14.81
CA LEU A 890 0.12 26.01 -13.44
C LEU A 890 1.59 25.64 -13.19
N ALA A 891 2.10 24.59 -13.84
CA ALA A 891 3.47 24.12 -13.65
C ALA A 891 4.54 25.11 -14.14
N SER A 892 4.25 25.91 -15.19
CA SER A 892 5.22 26.82 -15.80
C SER A 892 5.35 28.19 -15.10
N ALA A 893 4.71 28.41 -13.94
CA ALA A 893 4.60 29.75 -13.37
C ALA A 893 4.82 29.80 -11.84
N VAL A 894 5.62 28.90 -11.25
CA VAL A 894 6.00 28.96 -9.82
C VAL A 894 6.89 30.18 -9.49
N GLU A 895 7.35 30.94 -10.49
CA GLU A 895 8.44 31.93 -10.48
C GLU A 895 8.19 33.29 -9.76
N GLY A 896 7.48 33.34 -8.64
CA GLY A 896 7.59 34.54 -7.80
C GLY A 896 6.47 34.74 -6.79
N GLY A 897 6.83 34.75 -5.51
CA GLY A 897 6.03 35.41 -4.48
C GLY A 897 5.52 34.56 -3.32
N LEU A 898 6.25 33.56 -2.83
CA LEU A 898 5.80 32.79 -1.64
C LEU A 898 5.81 33.57 -0.31
N GLY A 899 6.20 34.84 -0.33
CA GLY A 899 6.10 35.76 0.82
C GLY A 899 4.72 36.39 1.07
N VAL A 900 3.73 36.26 0.17
CA VAL A 900 2.40 36.92 0.32
C VAL A 900 1.22 36.00 -0.02
N PHE A 901 1.43 34.73 -0.36
CA PHE A 901 0.30 33.83 -0.63
C PHE A 901 -0.42 33.46 0.67
N ALA A 902 -1.70 33.84 0.79
CA ALA A 902 -2.55 33.42 1.89
C ALA A 902 -2.51 31.88 2.02
N PRO A 903 -2.54 31.31 3.25
CA PRO A 903 -2.38 29.86 3.53
C PRO A 903 -3.34 28.88 2.84
N GLY A 904 -4.25 29.37 1.98
CA GLY A 904 -5.28 28.58 1.30
C GLY A 904 -4.93 28.11 -0.11
N VAL A 905 -4.14 28.85 -0.91
CA VAL A 905 -4.07 28.58 -2.36
C VAL A 905 -3.23 27.33 -2.70
N LEU A 906 -2.14 27.09 -1.98
CA LEU A 906 -1.31 25.88 -2.15
C LEU A 906 -1.95 24.63 -1.53
N ARG A 907 -2.84 24.79 -0.54
CA ARG A 907 -3.60 23.68 0.04
C ARG A 907 -4.82 23.30 -0.81
N ALA A 908 -5.31 24.24 -1.61
CA ALA A 908 -6.57 24.14 -2.33
C ALA A 908 -6.44 23.92 -3.83
N LEU A 909 -5.25 23.62 -4.39
CA LEU A 909 -5.16 23.10 -5.75
C LEU A 909 -5.34 21.59 -5.71
N PRO A 910 -6.54 21.08 -6.04
CA PRO A 910 -6.74 19.66 -6.18
C PRO A 910 -5.93 19.24 -7.40
N ILE A 911 -4.93 18.39 -7.22
CA ILE A 911 -4.47 17.50 -8.30
C ILE A 911 -5.55 16.41 -8.48
N ALA A 912 -6.82 16.82 -8.54
CA ALA A 912 -7.98 15.95 -8.57
C ALA A 912 -8.34 15.67 -10.02
N GLY A 913 -7.97 14.47 -10.46
CA GLY A 913 -8.91 13.66 -11.22
C GLY A 913 -8.63 13.42 -12.70
N ALA A 914 -7.50 13.86 -13.26
CA ALA A 914 -7.39 13.91 -14.71
C ALA A 914 -6.53 12.82 -15.40
N ALA A 915 -6.00 11.79 -14.71
CA ALA A 915 -5.35 10.66 -15.43
C ALA A 915 -5.17 9.36 -14.63
N GLY A 916 -6.03 9.07 -13.66
CA GLY A 916 -5.90 7.87 -12.82
C GLY A 916 -5.00 8.05 -11.60
N VAL A 917 -4.69 6.91 -10.96
CA VAL A 917 -4.04 6.70 -9.66
C VAL A 917 -2.86 7.65 -9.36
N LEU A 918 -2.16 8.14 -10.39
CA LEU A 918 -0.98 9.00 -10.26
C LEU A 918 -1.25 10.44 -9.81
N GLY A 919 -2.30 11.09 -10.32
CA GLY A 919 -2.60 12.49 -9.97
C GLY A 919 -2.97 12.65 -8.49
N LEU A 920 -3.62 11.64 -7.93
CA LEU A 920 -4.01 11.64 -6.51
C LEU A 920 -2.87 11.21 -5.58
N ALA A 921 -1.99 10.30 -6.00
CA ALA A 921 -0.77 9.97 -5.23
C ALA A 921 0.11 11.22 -5.02
N ALA A 922 0.06 12.18 -5.96
CA ALA A 922 0.74 13.45 -5.81
C ALA A 922 0.02 14.48 -4.91
N ALA A 923 -1.32 14.53 -4.93
CA ALA A 923 -2.13 15.45 -4.09
C ALA A 923 -2.39 14.96 -2.66
N GLY A 924 -2.36 13.65 -2.41
CA GLY A 924 -2.76 13.02 -1.14
C GLY A 924 -1.74 13.16 0.00
N VAL A 925 -0.72 14.01 -0.14
CA VAL A 925 0.40 14.10 0.83
C VAL A 925 0.00 14.84 2.12
N GLY A 926 -1.12 15.55 2.13
CA GLY A 926 -1.53 16.40 3.26
C GLY A 926 -1.98 15.68 4.54
N VAL A 927 -2.30 14.38 4.51
CA VAL A 927 -2.88 13.68 5.69
C VAL A 927 -1.91 12.76 6.40
N ILE A 928 -0.96 12.12 5.71
CA ILE A 928 0.00 11.20 6.38
C ILE A 928 1.00 11.97 7.26
N ALA A 929 1.11 13.29 7.10
CA ALA A 929 2.09 14.13 7.78
C ALA A 929 1.64 14.68 9.15
N MET A 930 0.39 14.43 9.57
CA MET A 930 -0.04 14.83 10.91
C MET A 930 0.41 13.80 11.96
N LEU A 931 1.50 14.13 12.66
CA LEU A 931 1.87 13.76 14.04
C LEU A 931 3.33 13.27 14.19
N LEU A 932 4.31 14.13 13.87
CA LEU A 932 5.57 14.11 14.61
C LEU A 932 5.53 15.23 15.66
N PRO A 933 5.25 14.95 16.94
CA PRO A 933 5.42 15.93 17.99
C PRO A 933 6.89 16.37 18.02
N GLY A 934 7.11 17.69 17.91
CA GLY A 934 8.40 18.31 18.12
C GLY A 934 8.85 18.17 19.58
N LEU A 935 9.56 17.09 19.89
CA LEU A 935 10.49 17.09 21.02
C LEU A 935 11.85 17.53 20.49
N ILE A 936 12.04 18.85 20.43
CA ILE A 936 13.33 19.47 20.17
C ILE A 936 14.11 19.39 21.49
N GLU A 937 14.92 18.35 21.67
CA GLU A 937 16.07 18.47 22.57
C GLU A 937 17.11 19.32 21.86
N GLU A 938 17.38 20.51 22.40
CA GLU A 938 18.23 21.58 21.85
C GLU A 938 19.71 21.18 21.57
N GLY A 939 20.10 19.91 21.76
CA GLY A 939 21.43 19.39 21.45
C GLY A 939 21.52 18.42 20.27
N LYS A 940 20.41 18.03 19.63
CA LYS A 940 20.39 17.01 18.54
C LYS A 940 20.07 17.56 17.15
N GLN A 941 19.80 18.86 17.02
CA GLN A 941 19.35 19.46 15.76
C GLN A 941 20.39 19.35 14.64
N GLN A 942 21.66 19.64 14.93
CA GLN A 942 22.73 19.59 13.93
C GLN A 942 22.86 18.19 13.32
N THR A 943 22.97 17.16 14.16
CA THR A 943 23.02 15.77 13.70
C THR A 943 21.76 15.35 12.92
N ARG A 944 20.58 15.88 13.27
CA ARG A 944 19.35 15.64 12.49
C ARG A 944 19.42 16.28 11.11
N ALA A 945 19.85 17.54 11.02
CA ALA A 945 20.02 18.25 9.76
C ALA A 945 21.07 17.58 8.87
N ASP A 946 22.19 17.13 9.45
CA ASP A 946 23.26 16.40 8.76
C ASP A 946 22.73 15.11 8.12
N ASN A 947 22.12 14.23 8.93
CA ASN A 947 21.54 12.98 8.45
C ASN A 947 20.44 13.22 7.40
N PHE A 948 19.60 14.24 7.61
CA PHE A 948 18.54 14.59 6.69
C PHE A 948 19.09 15.08 5.34
N GLY A 949 20.14 15.92 5.36
CA GLY A 949 20.83 16.37 4.16
C GLY A 949 21.48 15.23 3.38
N GLU A 950 22.11 14.27 4.06
CA GLU A 950 22.65 13.05 3.44
C GLU A 950 21.56 12.20 2.80
N LEU A 951 20.46 11.97 3.53
CA LEU A 951 19.31 11.22 3.01
C LEU A 951 18.70 11.93 1.80
N LEU A 952 18.44 13.23 1.88
CA LEU A 952 17.89 14.02 0.79
C LEU A 952 18.82 14.00 -0.45
N GLY A 953 20.12 14.16 -0.23
CA GLY A 953 21.13 14.07 -1.28
C GLY A 953 21.12 12.72 -2.01
N SER A 954 20.85 11.63 -1.30
CA SER A 954 20.75 10.28 -1.90
C SER A 954 19.62 10.13 -2.92
N TYR A 955 18.57 10.96 -2.83
CA TYR A 955 17.48 11.01 -3.79
C TYR A 955 17.78 11.98 -4.94
N LEU A 956 18.30 13.16 -4.63
CA LEU A 956 18.35 14.28 -5.58
C LEU A 956 19.65 14.35 -6.40
N THR A 957 20.80 14.08 -5.77
CA THR A 957 22.12 14.37 -6.38
C THR A 957 22.33 13.66 -7.71
N LYS A 958 21.87 12.41 -7.84
CA LYS A 958 22.05 11.64 -9.08
C LYS A 958 21.28 12.23 -10.26
N TYR A 959 20.19 12.94 -9.99
CA TYR A 959 19.35 13.59 -11.00
C TYR A 959 19.76 15.04 -11.28
N GLU A 960 20.75 15.57 -10.55
CA GLU A 960 21.11 17.00 -10.58
C GLU A 960 19.91 17.92 -10.28
N ILE A 961 19.05 17.47 -9.34
CA ILE A 961 17.95 18.29 -8.82
C ILE A 961 18.49 19.06 -7.62
N ASP A 962 18.81 20.34 -7.83
CA ASP A 962 19.50 21.16 -6.85
C ASP A 962 18.75 22.46 -6.51
N GLY A 963 17.70 22.83 -7.24
CA GLY A 963 17.01 24.10 -7.02
C GLY A 963 17.77 25.32 -7.58
N VAL A 964 18.73 25.12 -8.48
CA VAL A 964 19.51 26.20 -9.13
C VAL A 964 19.31 26.15 -10.65
N PRO A 965 18.49 27.05 -11.23
CA PRO A 965 18.19 26.99 -12.65
C PRO A 965 19.43 27.16 -13.55
N ASN A 966 19.78 26.10 -14.29
CA ASN A 966 20.92 26.05 -15.22
C ASN A 966 22.32 26.24 -14.57
N GLY A 967 22.46 25.89 -13.29
CA GLY A 967 23.71 26.01 -12.55
C GLY A 967 23.91 24.83 -11.59
N ASP A 968 24.78 25.02 -10.61
CA ASP A 968 24.91 24.13 -9.45
C ASP A 968 24.93 24.92 -8.13
N ILE A 969 25.17 24.24 -7.01
CA ILE A 969 25.23 24.89 -5.68
C ILE A 969 26.22 26.07 -5.60
N PHE A 970 27.26 26.12 -6.44
CA PHE A 970 28.22 27.22 -6.49
C PHE A 970 27.69 28.46 -7.23
N ASP A 971 26.56 28.33 -7.94
CA ASP A 971 25.87 29.43 -8.61
C ASP A 971 24.76 30.06 -7.73
N VAL A 972 24.57 29.57 -6.50
CA VAL A 972 23.63 30.15 -5.53
C VAL A 972 24.12 31.55 -5.11
N PRO A 973 23.30 32.61 -5.28
CA PRO A 973 23.67 33.96 -4.87
C PRO A 973 24.04 34.08 -3.39
N ASP A 974 25.05 34.91 -3.07
CA ASP A 974 25.51 35.13 -1.68
C ASP A 974 24.37 35.57 -0.74
N ASP A 975 23.37 36.29 -1.24
CA ASP A 975 22.21 36.78 -0.47
C ASP A 975 21.13 35.71 -0.22
N ALA A 976 21.22 34.55 -0.87
CA ALA A 976 20.39 33.38 -0.59
C ALA A 976 20.93 32.55 0.60
N TRP A 977 22.20 32.75 0.97
CA TRP A 977 22.80 32.11 2.14
C TRP A 977 22.50 32.89 3.42
N PRO A 978 22.34 32.21 4.58
CA PRO A 978 22.18 32.90 5.86
C PRO A 978 23.39 33.78 6.21
N ASP A 979 23.15 34.95 6.81
CA ASP A 979 24.20 35.91 7.19
C ASP A 979 25.30 35.27 8.04
N SER A 980 26.55 35.43 7.60
CA SER A 980 27.74 34.73 8.11
C SER A 980 28.24 35.15 9.51
N ASP A 981 27.44 35.86 10.31
CA ASP A 981 27.86 36.38 11.63
C ASP A 981 28.13 35.28 12.68
N SER A 982 27.86 34.01 12.36
CA SER A 982 28.04 32.88 13.28
C SER A 982 29.35 32.08 13.09
N GLY A 983 30.26 32.48 12.19
CA GLY A 983 31.59 31.87 12.10
C GLY A 983 31.58 30.40 11.62
N ILE A 984 30.59 30.02 10.81
CA ILE A 984 30.48 28.68 10.21
C ILE A 984 30.63 28.83 8.69
N ALA A 985 31.87 29.01 8.23
CA ALA A 985 32.21 28.90 6.82
C ALA A 985 33.67 28.47 6.65
N SER A 986 33.89 27.15 6.57
CA SER A 986 34.96 26.49 5.79
C SER A 986 34.65 25.01 5.65
#